data_AF-A0A8E9YCD0-F1
#
_entry.id   AF-A0A8E9YCD0-F1
#
_cell.length_a   1.000
_cell.length_b   1.000
_cell.length_c   1.000
_cell.angle_alpha   90.00
_cell.angle_beta   90.00
_cell.angle_gamma   90.00
#
_symmetry.space_group_name_H-M   'P 1'
#
loop_
_entity.id
_entity.type
_entity.pdbx_description
1 polymer ?
#
loop_
_entity_poly.entity_id
_entity_poly.type
_entity_poly.pdbx_seq_one_letter_code
_entity_poly.pdbx_strand_id
1 'polypeptide(L)'
;MSVIAQAGAKGRQLHKFGGSSLADVKCYLRVAGIMAEYSQPDDMMVVSAAGSTTNQLISWLKLSQTDRLSAHQVLQTLRRYQCDLISGLLPADAADDLTSAFISDLERLAALLDGGVTDAVYAEIVGHGEIWSARLMSAVLNQQGLDAAWLDARAFLRAERAAQPQVDEGLSYPLLQQLLAQHPGKRLVVTGFISRNHDGETVLLGRNGSDYSATQIGALAGVSRVTIWSDVAGVYSADPRKVKDACLLPLLRLDEASELARLAAPVLHARTLQPVSGSDIDLQLRCSYTPDQGSTRIERVLASGTGARIVTSHDDICLIEFQVPASQDFRLAHKELDQILKRAQARPLAVGVHRDRQLLQFCYTAEVADSVLKLLDDVGLPGELRLRQGLALVAMVGAGVTRNPLHCHRFWQQLKGQPVEFTWQSEEGISLVAVLRTGPTESVIQGLHQSLFRAEKRIGLMLFGKGNIGSRWLELFAREQSTLSARTGFEFVLAGVVDSRRSLLSYDGLDASRALAFFDDEAVEQDEESLFLWMRAHPYDDLVVLDVTASEQLADQYLDFASHGFHVISANKLAGASASDKYRQIHDAFEKTGRHWLYNATVGAGLPINHTVRDLIDSGDTILSISGIFSGTLSWLFLQFDGTVPFTDLVDQAWQQGLTEPDPRVDLSGKDVMRKLVILAREAGYDIEPDQVRVESLVPAHCEGGSIDHFFENGDALNEQMVQRLEAARELGLVLRYVARFDANGKARVGVEAVRPEHPLAALLPCDNVFAIESRWYRDNPLVIRGPGAGRDVTAGAIQSDINRLAQLL
;
A
#
# COMPACT_ATOMS: atom_id res chain seq x y z
N MET A 1 35.64 29.69 3.41
CA MET A 1 35.67 30.06 1.98
C MET A 1 35.77 28.75 1.21
N SER A 2 34.66 28.27 0.65
CA SER A 2 34.62 27.00 -0.07
C SER A 2 35.23 27.18 -1.46
N VAL A 3 36.34 26.49 -1.73
CA VAL A 3 36.91 26.40 -3.08
C VAL A 3 36.07 25.39 -3.85
N ILE A 4 34.89 25.83 -4.31
CA ILE A 4 34.03 25.04 -5.20
C ILE A 4 34.62 25.19 -6.61
N ALA A 5 35.09 24.08 -7.16
CA ALA A 5 35.62 24.01 -8.52
C ALA A 5 34.55 24.53 -9.51
N GLN A 6 34.91 25.55 -10.31
CA GLN A 6 34.07 26.03 -11.40
C GLN A 6 33.85 24.92 -12.43
N ALA A 7 32.59 24.69 -12.78
CA ALA A 7 32.15 23.76 -13.81
C ALA A 7 32.88 24.03 -15.14
N GLY A 8 33.76 23.11 -15.53
CA GLY A 8 34.58 23.26 -16.73
C GLY A 8 35.28 21.97 -17.15
N ALA A 9 34.52 20.99 -17.64
CA ALA A 9 34.93 19.95 -18.61
C ALA A 9 33.73 19.02 -18.86
N LYS A 10 33.63 18.39 -20.05
CA LYS A 10 32.64 17.34 -20.34
C LYS A 10 32.55 16.37 -19.16
N GLY A 11 31.36 16.20 -18.58
CA GLY A 11 31.17 15.69 -17.22
C GLY A 11 31.81 14.32 -16.98
N ARG A 12 32.99 14.32 -16.36
CA ARG A 12 33.71 13.14 -15.88
C ARG A 12 32.82 12.36 -14.89
N GLN A 13 32.88 11.05 -14.92
CA GLN A 13 32.18 10.16 -14.00
C GLN A 13 33.15 9.36 -13.12
N LEU A 14 32.65 8.88 -11.98
CA LEU A 14 33.39 7.98 -11.09
C LEU A 14 32.57 6.74 -10.79
N HIS A 15 33.18 5.56 -10.92
CA HIS A 15 32.55 4.27 -10.60
C HIS A 15 33.25 3.60 -9.41
N LYS A 16 32.52 3.19 -8.39
CA LYS A 16 33.08 2.43 -7.27
C LYS A 16 32.70 0.97 -7.37
N PHE A 17 33.66 0.06 -7.20
CA PHE A 17 33.42 -1.38 -7.11
C PHE A 17 33.85 -1.92 -5.73
N GLY A 18 32.96 -2.67 -5.09
CA GLY A 18 33.25 -3.34 -3.81
C GLY A 18 34.09 -4.60 -3.97
N GLY A 19 34.53 -5.17 -2.84
CA GLY A 19 35.36 -6.38 -2.86
C GLY A 19 34.66 -7.61 -3.43
N SER A 20 33.35 -7.74 -3.24
CA SER A 20 32.53 -8.80 -3.86
C SER A 20 32.50 -8.68 -5.39
N SER A 21 32.43 -7.46 -5.92
CA SER A 21 32.52 -7.17 -7.36
C SER A 21 33.90 -7.47 -7.95
N LEU A 22 34.91 -7.74 -7.11
CA LEU A 22 36.29 -8.07 -7.49
C LEU A 22 36.75 -9.39 -6.85
N ALA A 23 35.83 -10.31 -6.54
CA ALA A 23 36.15 -11.52 -5.77
C ALA A 23 36.87 -12.62 -6.56
N ASP A 24 36.70 -12.66 -7.88
CA ASP A 24 37.26 -13.69 -8.75
C ASP A 24 37.49 -13.17 -10.17
N VAL A 25 38.12 -13.99 -11.03
CA VAL A 25 38.40 -13.70 -12.44
C VAL A 25 37.12 -13.27 -13.20
N LYS A 26 35.99 -13.95 -12.98
CA LYS A 26 34.73 -13.63 -13.68
C LYS A 26 34.22 -12.26 -13.25
N CYS A 27 34.37 -11.92 -11.98
CA CYS A 27 33.97 -10.62 -11.43
C CYS A 27 34.83 -9.49 -12.01
N TYR A 28 36.15 -9.64 -12.07
CA TYR A 28 37.05 -8.66 -12.72
C TYR A 28 36.71 -8.43 -14.19
N LEU A 29 36.49 -9.51 -14.97
CA LEU A 29 36.11 -9.39 -16.38
C LEU A 29 34.75 -8.69 -16.54
N ARG A 30 33.81 -8.94 -15.63
CA ARG A 30 32.52 -8.24 -15.63
C ARG A 30 32.68 -6.76 -15.31
N VAL A 31 33.51 -6.40 -14.33
CA VAL A 31 33.84 -5.00 -14.03
C VAL A 31 34.52 -4.33 -15.22
N ALA A 32 35.42 -5.02 -15.92
CA ALA A 32 36.02 -4.51 -17.16
C ALA A 32 34.95 -4.26 -18.24
N GLY A 33 33.98 -5.17 -18.40
CA GLY A 33 32.84 -4.99 -19.30
C GLY A 33 31.96 -3.80 -18.91
N ILE A 34 31.65 -3.64 -17.62
CA ILE A 34 30.92 -2.47 -17.11
C ILE A 34 31.70 -1.18 -17.42
N MET A 35 33.02 -1.15 -17.21
CA MET A 35 33.82 0.02 -17.56
C MET A 35 33.85 0.28 -19.07
N ALA A 36 33.87 -0.76 -19.90
CA ALA A 36 33.80 -0.60 -21.36
C ALA A 36 32.49 0.08 -21.81
N GLU A 37 31.38 -0.27 -21.17
CA GLU A 37 30.04 0.18 -21.55
C GLU A 37 29.64 1.51 -20.90
N TYR A 38 29.93 1.68 -19.61
CA TYR A 38 29.41 2.77 -18.78
C TYR A 38 30.41 3.91 -18.51
N SER A 39 31.66 3.80 -18.97
CA SER A 39 32.69 4.83 -18.76
C SER A 39 33.35 5.29 -20.06
N GLN A 40 33.86 6.53 -20.04
CA GLN A 40 34.58 7.18 -21.13
C GLN A 40 36.06 7.38 -20.77
N PRO A 41 36.93 7.72 -21.74
CA PRO A 41 38.23 8.31 -21.45
C PRO A 41 38.11 9.46 -20.43
N ASP A 42 39.11 9.62 -19.56
CA ASP A 42 39.13 10.55 -18.41
C ASP A 42 38.23 10.20 -17.22
N ASP A 43 37.38 9.18 -17.30
CA ASP A 43 36.59 8.72 -16.15
C ASP A 43 37.44 7.99 -15.11
N MET A 44 36.93 7.94 -13.89
CA MET A 44 37.62 7.37 -12.73
C MET A 44 36.90 6.12 -12.23
N MET A 45 37.64 5.22 -11.60
CA MET A 45 37.07 4.17 -10.80
C MET A 45 37.77 4.05 -9.46
N VAL A 46 37.02 3.76 -8.40
CA VAL A 46 37.55 3.45 -7.08
C VAL A 46 37.33 1.98 -6.78
N VAL A 47 38.36 1.28 -6.34
CA VAL A 47 38.29 -0.15 -6.03
C VAL A 47 38.57 -0.43 -4.55
N SER A 48 37.81 -1.37 -3.99
CA SER A 48 38.12 -2.02 -2.71
C SER A 48 39.04 -3.23 -2.93
N ALA A 49 39.67 -3.73 -1.87
CA ALA A 49 40.41 -4.99 -1.93
C ALA A 49 39.55 -6.15 -2.45
N ALA A 50 40.17 -7.03 -3.24
CA ALA A 50 39.51 -8.18 -3.85
C ALA A 50 38.97 -9.19 -2.82
N GLY A 51 37.70 -9.56 -2.93
CA GLY A 51 37.08 -10.60 -2.11
C GLY A 51 37.22 -10.34 -0.60
N SER A 52 37.78 -11.31 0.12
CA SER A 52 38.00 -11.24 1.57
C SER A 52 39.42 -10.80 1.96
N THR A 53 40.19 -10.19 1.05
CA THR A 53 41.60 -9.84 1.24
C THR A 53 41.84 -8.99 2.49
N THR A 54 41.02 -7.96 2.74
CA THR A 54 41.14 -7.11 3.95
C THR A 54 41.03 -7.94 5.23
N ASN A 55 40.07 -8.88 5.29
CA ASN A 55 39.89 -9.77 6.45
C ASN A 55 41.07 -10.73 6.61
N GLN A 56 41.63 -11.24 5.51
CA GLN A 56 42.81 -12.10 5.53
C GLN A 56 44.05 -11.33 6.01
N LEU A 57 44.25 -10.07 5.59
CA LEU A 57 45.33 -9.20 6.07
C LEU A 57 45.20 -8.90 7.56
N ILE A 58 44.00 -8.58 8.04
CA ILE A 58 43.74 -8.38 9.47
C ILE A 58 44.00 -9.67 10.26
N SER A 59 43.54 -10.82 9.75
CA SER A 59 43.78 -12.13 10.38
C SER A 59 45.26 -12.48 10.42
N TRP A 60 45.99 -12.24 9.33
CA TRP A 60 47.43 -12.48 9.24
C TRP A 60 48.19 -11.65 10.28
N LEU A 61 47.86 -10.36 10.40
CA LEU A 61 48.48 -9.44 11.34
C LEU A 61 48.17 -9.81 12.81
N LYS A 62 46.94 -10.22 13.12
CA LYS A 62 46.59 -10.69 14.47
C LYS A 62 47.33 -11.97 14.84
N LEU A 63 47.40 -12.91 13.90
CA LEU A 63 48.06 -14.20 14.11
C LEU A 63 49.59 -14.07 14.15
N SER A 64 50.20 -13.12 13.42
CA SER A 64 51.66 -12.95 13.44
C SER A 64 52.20 -12.59 14.83
N GLN A 65 51.36 -12.06 15.71
CA GLN A 65 51.69 -11.76 17.10
C GLN A 65 51.49 -12.94 18.07
N THR A 66 50.62 -13.89 17.74
CA THR A 66 50.16 -14.94 18.69
C THR A 66 50.48 -16.37 18.23
N ASP A 67 50.38 -16.65 16.93
CA ASP A 67 50.59 -17.96 16.31
C ASP A 67 51.21 -17.81 14.91
N ARG A 68 52.54 -17.96 14.85
CA ARG A 68 53.32 -17.83 13.62
C ARG A 68 52.98 -18.89 12.57
N LEU A 69 52.56 -20.10 12.98
CA LEU A 69 52.28 -21.19 12.04
C LEU A 69 50.96 -20.93 11.32
N SER A 70 49.93 -20.55 12.06
CA SER A 70 48.64 -20.11 11.48
C SER A 70 48.80 -18.84 10.65
N ALA A 71 49.62 -17.88 11.08
CA ALA A 71 49.92 -16.69 10.28
C ALA A 71 50.54 -17.05 8.92
N HIS A 72 51.49 -18.00 8.88
CA HIS A 72 52.08 -18.47 7.63
C HIS A 72 51.04 -19.12 6.69
N GLN A 73 50.11 -19.91 7.24
CA GLN A 73 49.04 -20.53 6.44
C GLN A 73 48.10 -19.50 5.82
N VAL A 74 47.73 -18.45 6.58
CA VAL A 74 46.92 -17.35 6.05
C VAL A 74 47.67 -16.60 4.94
N LEU A 75 48.96 -16.33 5.14
CA LEU A 75 49.80 -15.66 4.13
C LEU A 75 49.93 -16.48 2.83
N GLN A 76 50.13 -17.80 2.93
CA GLN A 76 50.18 -18.67 1.74
C GLN A 76 48.83 -18.72 1.02
N THR A 77 47.73 -18.75 1.78
CA THR A 77 46.38 -18.70 1.20
C THR A 77 46.15 -17.40 0.43
N LEU A 78 46.50 -16.27 1.04
CA LEU A 78 46.42 -14.94 0.43
C LEU A 78 47.31 -14.84 -0.81
N ARG A 79 48.55 -15.31 -0.72
CA ARG A 79 49.51 -15.34 -1.84
C ARG A 79 48.93 -16.13 -3.01
N ARG A 80 48.45 -17.35 -2.75
CA ARG A 80 47.85 -18.20 -3.78
C ARG A 80 46.66 -17.53 -4.43
N TYR A 81 45.73 -16.99 -3.63
CA TYR A 81 44.55 -16.29 -4.14
C TYR A 81 44.91 -15.13 -5.09
N GLN A 82 45.87 -14.27 -4.71
CA GLN A 82 46.27 -13.14 -5.54
C GLN A 82 47.02 -13.60 -6.82
N CYS A 83 47.90 -14.60 -6.72
CA CYS A 83 48.57 -15.16 -7.89
C CYS A 83 47.58 -15.82 -8.86
N ASP A 84 46.60 -16.58 -8.35
CA ASP A 84 45.54 -17.22 -9.15
C ASP A 84 44.68 -16.16 -9.87
N LEU A 85 44.38 -15.02 -9.22
CA LEU A 85 43.72 -13.89 -9.87
C LEU A 85 44.55 -13.29 -11.01
N ILE A 86 45.82 -12.96 -10.76
CA ILE A 86 46.70 -12.31 -11.75
C ILE A 86 46.85 -13.20 -12.98
N SER A 87 47.25 -14.46 -12.78
CA SER A 87 47.46 -15.44 -13.86
C SER A 87 46.18 -15.82 -14.61
N GLY A 88 45.02 -15.77 -13.95
CA GLY A 88 43.73 -16.03 -14.59
C GLY A 88 43.20 -14.86 -15.43
N LEU A 89 43.74 -13.64 -15.24
CA LEU A 89 43.25 -12.41 -15.88
C LEU A 89 44.19 -11.83 -16.94
N LEU A 90 45.49 -12.11 -16.86
CA LEU A 90 46.51 -11.52 -17.71
C LEU A 90 47.29 -12.60 -18.49
N PRO A 91 47.81 -12.28 -19.69
CA PRO A 91 48.76 -13.15 -20.37
C PRO A 91 50.07 -13.26 -19.56
N ALA A 92 50.84 -14.33 -19.82
CA ALA A 92 51.99 -14.69 -18.98
C ALA A 92 53.03 -13.56 -18.83
N ASP A 93 53.34 -12.84 -19.90
CA ASP A 93 54.28 -11.72 -19.91
C ASP A 93 53.83 -10.57 -19.00
N ALA A 94 52.57 -10.15 -19.09
CA ALA A 94 52.03 -9.10 -18.22
C ALA A 94 51.79 -9.60 -16.77
N ALA A 95 51.48 -10.89 -16.60
CA ALA A 95 51.26 -11.50 -15.30
C ALA A 95 52.55 -11.61 -14.47
N ASP A 96 53.70 -11.87 -15.11
CA ASP A 96 54.98 -12.06 -14.44
C ASP A 96 55.46 -10.79 -13.72
N ASP A 97 55.36 -9.63 -14.37
CA ASP A 97 55.73 -8.33 -13.79
C ASP A 97 54.86 -7.99 -12.58
N LEU A 98 53.55 -8.17 -12.71
CA LEU A 98 52.60 -7.84 -11.64
C LEU A 98 52.72 -8.81 -10.46
N THR A 99 52.96 -10.09 -10.73
CA THR A 99 53.20 -11.13 -9.71
C THR A 99 54.48 -10.84 -8.94
N SER A 100 55.55 -10.43 -9.63
CA SER A 100 56.82 -10.05 -9.01
C SER A 100 56.67 -8.83 -8.11
N ALA A 101 55.95 -7.79 -8.56
CA ALA A 101 55.64 -6.62 -7.74
C ALA A 101 54.82 -6.98 -6.49
N PHE A 102 53.82 -7.86 -6.63
CA PHE A 102 53.01 -8.35 -5.51
C PHE A 102 53.86 -9.12 -4.48
N ILE A 103 54.75 -10.01 -4.93
CA ILE A 103 55.65 -10.76 -4.03
C ILE A 103 56.57 -9.79 -3.28
N SER A 104 57.12 -8.78 -3.97
CA SER A 104 57.96 -7.76 -3.32
C SER A 104 57.19 -6.95 -2.27
N ASP A 105 55.93 -6.60 -2.54
CA ASP A 105 55.07 -5.96 -1.55
C ASP A 105 54.87 -6.86 -0.32
N LEU A 106 54.58 -8.15 -0.51
CA LEU A 106 54.41 -9.10 0.60
C LEU A 106 55.67 -9.23 1.46
N GLU A 107 56.85 -9.30 0.84
CA GLU A 107 58.13 -9.35 1.56
C GLU A 107 58.36 -8.07 2.38
N ARG A 108 58.06 -6.90 1.78
CA ARG A 108 58.12 -5.61 2.47
C ARG A 108 57.17 -5.55 3.67
N LEU A 109 55.94 -6.02 3.50
CA LEU A 109 54.95 -6.06 4.58
C LEU A 109 55.34 -7.04 5.69
N ALA A 110 55.92 -8.19 5.33
CA ALA A 110 56.41 -9.16 6.32
C ALA A 110 57.55 -8.56 7.16
N ALA A 111 58.48 -7.83 6.54
CA ALA A 111 59.55 -7.14 7.25
C ALA A 111 59.04 -6.06 8.23
N LEU A 112 57.92 -5.39 7.93
CA LEU A 112 57.31 -4.42 8.85
C LEU A 112 56.79 -5.07 10.14
N LEU A 113 56.39 -6.34 10.09
CA LEU A 113 55.88 -7.07 11.26
C LEU A 113 57.00 -7.42 12.25
N ASP A 114 58.26 -7.45 11.82
CA ASP A 114 59.41 -7.72 12.71
C ASP A 114 59.66 -6.57 13.70
N GLY A 115 59.22 -5.34 13.39
CA GLY A 115 59.40 -4.14 14.21
C GLY A 115 58.30 -3.87 15.25
N GLY A 116 57.29 -4.75 15.36
CA GLY A 116 56.12 -4.57 16.23
C GLY A 116 54.95 -3.87 15.51
N VAL A 117 53.72 -4.21 15.91
CA VAL A 117 52.51 -3.70 15.24
C VAL A 117 52.03 -2.43 15.91
N THR A 118 52.22 -1.31 15.22
CA THR A 118 51.59 -0.02 15.54
C THR A 118 50.35 0.19 14.69
N ASP A 119 49.53 1.20 15.02
CA ASP A 119 48.38 1.60 14.18
C ASP A 119 48.82 2.01 12.76
N ALA A 120 50.05 2.50 12.60
CA ALA A 120 50.62 2.83 11.29
C ALA A 120 50.93 1.58 10.48
N VAL A 121 51.54 0.58 11.10
CA VAL A 121 51.82 -0.72 10.47
C VAL A 121 50.51 -1.44 10.13
N TYR A 122 49.52 -1.39 11.02
CA TYR A 122 48.18 -1.91 10.75
C TYR A 122 47.55 -1.26 9.52
N ALA A 123 47.54 0.07 9.45
CA ALA A 123 47.00 0.81 8.32
C ALA A 123 47.75 0.52 7.01
N GLU A 124 49.07 0.45 7.05
CA GLU A 124 49.90 0.10 5.87
C GLU A 124 49.57 -1.30 5.36
N ILE A 125 49.55 -2.31 6.23
CA ILE A 125 49.29 -3.71 5.84
C ILE A 125 47.88 -3.87 5.28
N VAL A 126 46.86 -3.41 6.02
CA VAL A 126 45.47 -3.60 5.63
C VAL A 126 45.15 -2.86 4.33
N GLY A 127 45.73 -1.67 4.13
CA GLY A 127 45.52 -0.86 2.94
C GLY A 127 46.13 -1.41 1.64
N HIS A 128 46.99 -2.44 1.70
CA HIS A 128 47.59 -3.01 0.48
C HIS A 128 46.62 -3.81 -0.37
N GLY A 129 45.53 -4.33 0.21
CA GLY A 129 44.53 -5.04 -0.58
C GLY A 129 43.98 -4.18 -1.73
N GLU A 130 43.75 -2.90 -1.45
CA GLU A 130 43.27 -1.89 -2.38
C GLU A 130 44.32 -1.58 -3.44
N ILE A 131 45.59 -1.49 -3.05
CA ILE A 131 46.72 -1.28 -3.98
C ILE A 131 46.81 -2.43 -4.99
N TRP A 132 46.76 -3.67 -4.52
CA TRP A 132 46.82 -4.86 -5.40
C TRP A 132 45.64 -4.89 -6.37
N SER A 133 44.42 -4.61 -5.89
CA SER A 133 43.23 -4.55 -6.74
C SER A 133 43.31 -3.44 -7.79
N ALA A 134 43.82 -2.24 -7.43
CA ALA A 134 43.92 -1.12 -8.35
C ALA A 134 44.96 -1.38 -9.46
N ARG A 135 46.12 -1.93 -9.11
CA ARG A 135 47.15 -2.33 -10.09
C ARG A 135 46.63 -3.40 -11.04
N LEU A 136 46.01 -4.45 -10.51
CA LEU A 136 45.47 -5.55 -11.30
C LEU A 136 44.34 -5.07 -12.22
N MET A 137 43.38 -4.30 -11.71
CA MET A 137 42.26 -3.80 -12.52
C MET A 137 42.74 -2.88 -13.64
N SER A 138 43.74 -2.01 -13.38
CA SER A 138 44.33 -1.19 -14.44
C SER A 138 45.02 -2.04 -15.51
N ALA A 139 45.72 -3.10 -15.15
CA ALA A 139 46.33 -4.02 -16.12
C ALA A 139 45.25 -4.75 -16.95
N VAL A 140 44.17 -5.21 -16.31
CA VAL A 140 43.04 -5.87 -16.97
C VAL A 140 42.35 -4.95 -17.97
N LEU A 141 42.11 -3.68 -17.62
CA LEU A 141 41.49 -2.71 -18.54
C LEU A 141 42.37 -2.50 -19.78
N ASN A 142 43.68 -2.32 -19.60
CA ASN A 142 44.61 -2.17 -20.73
C ASN A 142 44.63 -3.43 -21.62
N GLN A 143 44.60 -4.62 -21.02
CA GLN A 143 44.52 -5.89 -21.75
C GLN A 143 43.22 -6.02 -22.59
N GLN A 144 42.14 -5.37 -22.16
CA GLN A 144 40.86 -5.30 -22.86
C GLN A 144 40.76 -4.13 -23.84
N GLY A 145 41.87 -3.42 -24.10
CA GLY A 145 41.91 -2.29 -25.04
C GLY A 145 41.38 -0.96 -24.48
N LEU A 146 41.21 -0.85 -23.16
CA LEU A 146 40.80 0.38 -22.48
C LEU A 146 42.02 1.02 -21.82
N ASP A 147 42.52 2.13 -22.39
CA ASP A 147 43.70 2.81 -21.83
C ASP A 147 43.42 3.30 -20.39
N ALA A 148 44.18 2.75 -19.45
CA ALA A 148 43.99 2.95 -18.03
C ALA A 148 45.32 3.13 -17.30
N ALA A 149 45.29 3.92 -16.23
CA ALA A 149 46.36 4.03 -15.26
C ALA A 149 45.80 3.86 -13.84
N TRP A 150 46.61 3.40 -12.89
CA TRP A 150 46.21 3.34 -11.49
C TRP A 150 46.83 4.47 -10.68
N LEU A 151 46.12 4.94 -9.65
CA LEU A 151 46.58 5.96 -8.72
C LEU A 151 46.47 5.47 -7.28
N ASP A 152 47.54 5.66 -6.51
CA ASP A 152 47.51 5.49 -5.06
C ASP A 152 46.87 6.72 -4.41
N ALA A 153 45.72 6.56 -3.77
CA ALA A 153 45.04 7.63 -3.05
C ALA A 153 45.92 8.32 -1.99
N ARG A 154 46.91 7.61 -1.43
CA ARG A 154 47.86 8.21 -0.47
C ARG A 154 48.75 9.28 -1.11
N ALA A 155 48.88 9.31 -2.44
CA ALA A 155 49.62 10.35 -3.13
C ALA A 155 48.94 11.73 -3.01
N PHE A 156 47.60 11.76 -2.93
CA PHE A 156 46.83 13.01 -2.96
C PHE A 156 45.82 13.20 -1.82
N LEU A 157 45.14 12.16 -1.33
CA LEU A 157 44.22 12.28 -0.20
C LEU A 157 45.00 12.51 1.10
N ARG A 158 44.63 13.57 1.82
CA ARG A 158 45.19 13.93 3.12
C ARG A 158 44.12 13.83 4.20
N ALA A 159 44.39 13.07 5.26
CA ALA A 159 43.50 12.95 6.41
C ALA A 159 44.31 12.58 7.66
N GLU A 160 43.88 13.09 8.82
CA GLU A 160 44.48 12.75 10.11
C GLU A 160 43.83 11.55 10.78
N ARG A 161 44.58 10.87 11.64
CA ARG A 161 44.05 9.74 12.43
C ARG A 161 42.97 10.25 13.38
N ALA A 162 41.80 9.62 13.30
CA ALA A 162 40.67 9.84 14.19
C ALA A 162 39.77 8.60 14.16
N ALA A 163 38.78 8.52 15.06
CA ALA A 163 37.74 7.49 14.99
C ALA A 163 36.98 7.52 13.64
N GLN A 164 36.80 8.73 13.09
CA GLN A 164 36.31 8.94 11.72
C GLN A 164 37.20 9.98 11.02
N PRO A 165 38.25 9.55 10.30
CA PRO A 165 39.18 10.46 9.63
C PRO A 165 38.47 11.32 8.60
N GLN A 166 38.69 12.63 8.65
CA GLN A 166 38.16 13.61 7.69
C GLN A 166 39.23 13.99 6.68
N VAL A 167 38.84 14.03 5.40
CA VAL A 167 39.74 14.46 4.33
C VAL A 167 39.89 15.98 4.35
N ASP A 168 41.13 16.45 4.35
CA ASP A 168 41.47 17.85 4.14
C ASP A 168 41.38 18.16 2.64
N GLU A 169 40.26 18.74 2.24
CA GLU A 169 39.99 19.10 0.84
C GLU A 169 40.98 20.15 0.31
N GLY A 170 41.42 21.08 1.16
CA GLY A 170 42.34 22.15 0.78
C GLY A 170 43.72 21.63 0.39
N LEU A 171 44.21 20.61 1.10
CA LEU A 171 45.46 19.94 0.76
C LEU A 171 45.29 18.90 -0.36
N SER A 172 44.16 18.19 -0.38
CA SER A 172 43.95 17.07 -1.31
C SER A 172 43.65 17.52 -2.73
N TYR A 173 42.89 18.62 -2.90
CA TYR A 173 42.50 19.14 -4.20
C TYR A 173 43.67 19.45 -5.15
N PRO A 174 44.66 20.30 -4.79
CA PRO A 174 45.74 20.65 -5.72
C PRO A 174 46.59 19.44 -6.12
N LEU A 175 46.80 18.49 -5.21
CA LEU A 175 47.55 17.25 -5.48
C LEU A 175 46.83 16.37 -6.49
N LEU A 176 45.50 16.22 -6.36
CA LEU A 176 44.71 15.46 -7.31
C LEU A 176 44.73 16.11 -8.70
N GLN A 177 44.56 17.43 -8.79
CA GLN A 177 44.58 18.14 -10.08
C GLN A 177 45.92 17.95 -10.81
N GLN A 178 47.04 17.95 -10.09
CA GLN A 178 48.35 17.68 -10.67
C GLN A 178 48.45 16.26 -11.26
N LEU A 179 47.92 15.26 -10.57
CA LEU A 179 47.91 13.87 -11.06
C LEU A 179 46.97 13.67 -12.25
N LEU A 180 45.80 14.31 -12.23
CA LEU A 180 44.85 14.28 -13.35
C LEU A 180 45.48 14.84 -14.63
N ALA A 181 46.26 15.91 -14.53
CA ALA A 181 46.96 16.50 -15.67
C ALA A 181 48.08 15.61 -16.25
N GLN A 182 48.62 14.66 -15.48
CA GLN A 182 49.66 13.72 -15.93
C GLN A 182 49.11 12.55 -16.74
N HIS A 183 47.80 12.29 -16.69
CA HIS A 183 47.17 11.14 -17.31
C HIS A 183 45.98 11.52 -18.21
N PRO A 184 46.16 12.41 -19.20
CA PRO A 184 45.07 12.82 -20.09
C PRO A 184 44.57 11.66 -20.95
N GLY A 185 43.25 11.55 -21.11
CA GLY A 185 42.60 10.54 -21.94
C GLY A 185 42.58 9.12 -21.36
N LYS A 186 43.11 8.91 -20.15
CA LYS A 186 43.16 7.60 -19.50
C LYS A 186 42.03 7.44 -18.49
N ARG A 187 41.56 6.20 -18.33
CA ARG A 187 40.70 5.82 -17.20
C ARG A 187 41.56 5.65 -15.95
N LEU A 188 41.16 6.24 -14.83
CA LEU A 188 41.97 6.23 -13.60
C LEU A 188 41.43 5.25 -12.57
N VAL A 189 42.19 4.21 -12.25
CA VAL A 189 41.87 3.21 -11.22
C VAL A 189 42.50 3.62 -9.89
N VAL A 190 41.69 4.14 -8.98
CA VAL A 190 42.15 4.73 -7.72
C VAL A 190 41.89 3.77 -6.55
N THR A 191 42.84 3.69 -5.61
CA THR A 191 42.64 2.94 -4.37
C THR A 191 41.56 3.59 -3.50
N GLY A 192 40.61 2.80 -2.99
CA GLY A 192 39.67 3.25 -1.96
C GLY A 192 40.28 3.12 -0.55
N PHE A 193 39.52 3.52 0.48
CA PHE A 193 39.77 3.22 1.90
C PHE A 193 41.03 3.85 2.54
N ILE A 194 42.05 4.23 1.77
CA ILE A 194 43.35 4.68 2.26
C ILE A 194 43.64 6.15 1.95
N SER A 195 44.41 6.79 2.82
CA SER A 195 44.86 8.19 2.72
C SER A 195 46.21 8.36 3.44
N ARG A 196 46.77 9.57 3.46
CA ARG A 196 48.05 9.87 4.12
C ARG A 196 47.92 11.04 5.10
N ASN A 197 48.51 10.93 6.29
CA ASN A 197 48.57 12.06 7.25
C ASN A 197 49.76 12.99 6.95
N HIS A 198 49.92 14.06 7.74
CA HIS A 198 51.02 15.01 7.60
C HIS A 198 52.41 14.39 7.84
N ASP A 199 52.51 13.36 8.69
CA ASP A 199 53.75 12.63 8.99
C ASP A 199 54.14 11.63 7.89
N GLY A 200 53.31 11.49 6.85
CA GLY A 200 53.55 10.58 5.74
C GLY A 200 53.15 9.14 6.03
N GLU A 201 52.39 8.87 7.07
CA GLU A 201 51.87 7.55 7.41
C GLU A 201 50.53 7.27 6.71
N THR A 202 50.23 5.98 6.47
CA THR A 202 48.94 5.56 5.93
C THR A 202 47.85 5.70 6.99
N VAL A 203 46.70 6.26 6.59
CA VAL A 203 45.49 6.40 7.41
C VAL A 203 44.32 5.72 6.71
N LEU A 204 43.64 4.83 7.43
CA LEU A 204 42.43 4.15 6.95
C LEU A 204 41.21 5.03 7.20
N LEU A 205 40.33 5.18 6.22
CA LEU A 205 39.14 6.03 6.29
C LEU A 205 37.97 5.39 7.07
N GLY A 206 38.15 4.20 7.64
CA GLY A 206 37.14 3.52 8.46
C GLY A 206 36.08 2.76 7.66
N ARG A 207 34.98 2.40 8.32
CA ARG A 207 33.91 1.56 7.73
C ARG A 207 33.33 2.16 6.45
N ASN A 208 33.13 1.32 5.44
CA ASN A 208 32.72 1.71 4.09
C ASN A 208 33.61 2.81 3.49
N GLY A 209 34.88 2.84 3.90
CA GLY A 209 35.81 3.88 3.52
C GLY A 209 36.06 3.96 2.02
N SER A 210 35.87 2.89 1.24
CA SER A 210 35.94 2.96 -0.23
C SER A 210 34.76 3.72 -0.87
N ASP A 211 33.55 3.64 -0.31
CA ASP A 211 32.40 4.41 -0.79
C ASP A 211 32.57 5.90 -0.44
N TYR A 212 33.09 6.16 0.77
CA TYR A 212 33.48 7.51 1.17
C TYR A 212 34.62 8.05 0.29
N SER A 213 35.65 7.25 -0.01
CA SER A 213 36.70 7.62 -0.98
C SER A 213 36.10 7.99 -2.32
N ALA A 214 35.17 7.18 -2.86
CA ALA A 214 34.56 7.44 -4.16
C ALA A 214 33.84 8.78 -4.24
N THR A 215 33.03 9.10 -3.23
CA THR A 215 32.28 10.36 -3.18
C THR A 215 33.18 11.56 -2.89
N GLN A 216 34.20 11.40 -2.03
CA GLN A 216 35.17 12.47 -1.74
C GLN A 216 36.11 12.76 -2.91
N ILE A 217 36.66 11.71 -3.55
CA ILE A 217 37.49 11.84 -4.76
C ILE A 217 36.65 12.44 -5.88
N GLY A 218 35.41 11.99 -6.04
CA GLY A 218 34.47 12.57 -7.00
C GLY A 218 34.31 14.08 -6.82
N ALA A 219 34.11 14.52 -5.57
CA ALA A 219 33.97 15.94 -5.25
C ALA A 219 35.24 16.73 -5.58
N LEU A 220 36.41 16.21 -5.21
CA LEU A 220 37.70 16.86 -5.50
C LEU A 220 38.04 16.88 -6.99
N ALA A 221 37.61 15.87 -7.75
CA ALA A 221 37.85 15.75 -9.18
C ALA A 221 36.80 16.50 -10.04
N GLY A 222 35.75 17.05 -9.43
CA GLY A 222 34.67 17.74 -10.13
C GLY A 222 33.85 16.82 -11.04
N VAL A 223 33.62 15.57 -10.62
CA VAL A 223 32.82 14.61 -11.40
C VAL A 223 31.34 15.01 -11.37
N SER A 224 30.61 14.74 -12.44
CA SER A 224 29.16 14.99 -12.47
C SER A 224 28.36 13.86 -11.81
N ARG A 225 28.90 12.64 -11.77
CA ARG A 225 28.21 11.46 -11.23
C ARG A 225 29.16 10.50 -10.56
N VAL A 226 28.73 9.96 -9.43
CA VAL A 226 29.34 8.81 -8.75
C VAL A 226 28.37 7.63 -8.81
N THR A 227 28.81 6.49 -9.35
CA THR A 227 28.04 5.24 -9.34
C THR A 227 28.67 4.24 -8.39
N ILE A 228 27.95 3.83 -7.35
CA ILE A 228 28.36 2.77 -6.43
C ILE A 228 27.79 1.45 -6.96
N TRP A 229 28.68 0.57 -7.39
CA TRP A 229 28.35 -0.79 -7.83
C TRP A 229 28.46 -1.77 -6.66
N SER A 230 27.35 -2.43 -6.36
CA SER A 230 27.21 -3.39 -5.24
C SER A 230 26.64 -4.73 -5.71
N ASP A 231 26.25 -5.59 -4.78
CA ASP A 231 25.55 -6.85 -5.00
C ASP A 231 24.01 -6.70 -5.06
N VAL A 232 23.48 -5.49 -4.84
CA VAL A 232 22.04 -5.16 -4.94
C VAL A 232 21.78 -4.07 -5.99
N ALA A 233 20.61 -4.11 -6.63
CA ALA A 233 20.24 -3.17 -7.71
C ALA A 233 20.10 -1.71 -7.24
N GLY A 234 19.82 -1.50 -5.96
CA GLY A 234 19.62 -0.17 -5.37
C GLY A 234 18.89 -0.27 -4.04
N VAL A 235 18.18 0.80 -3.67
CA VAL A 235 17.34 0.86 -2.47
C VAL A 235 15.94 0.39 -2.81
N TYR A 236 15.43 -0.53 -2.00
CA TYR A 236 14.07 -1.06 -2.12
C TYR A 236 13.15 -0.43 -1.07
N SER A 237 11.83 -0.52 -1.30
CA SER A 237 10.80 -0.08 -0.35
C SER A 237 10.81 -0.83 0.99
N ALA A 238 11.41 -2.01 1.03
CA ALA A 238 11.72 -2.80 2.22
C ALA A 238 12.89 -3.75 1.90
N ASP A 239 13.49 -4.41 2.89
CA ASP A 239 14.51 -5.44 2.63
C ASP A 239 13.88 -6.60 1.81
N PRO A 240 14.31 -6.83 0.55
CA PRO A 240 13.73 -7.88 -0.30
C PRO A 240 13.96 -9.29 0.24
N ARG A 241 14.87 -9.48 1.20
CA ARG A 241 15.08 -10.76 1.90
C ARG A 241 13.98 -11.05 2.92
N LYS A 242 13.32 -10.00 3.47
CA LYS A 242 12.23 -10.09 4.45
C LYS A 242 10.84 -9.87 3.82
N VAL A 243 10.76 -9.08 2.74
CA VAL A 243 9.51 -8.76 2.05
C VAL A 243 9.65 -9.05 0.56
N LYS A 244 8.95 -10.09 0.08
CA LYS A 244 9.08 -10.56 -1.32
C LYS A 244 8.57 -9.53 -2.34
N ASP A 245 7.55 -8.77 -1.99
CA ASP A 245 6.93 -7.75 -2.86
C ASP A 245 7.64 -6.38 -2.77
N ALA A 246 8.85 -6.34 -2.21
CA ALA A 246 9.61 -5.10 -2.12
C ALA A 246 9.94 -4.55 -3.53
N CYS A 247 9.64 -3.27 -3.76
CA CYS A 247 9.86 -2.61 -5.04
C CYS A 247 11.17 -1.82 -5.04
N LEU A 248 11.91 -1.87 -6.15
CA LEU A 248 13.09 -1.03 -6.36
C LEU A 248 12.65 0.44 -6.50
N LEU A 249 13.30 1.34 -5.77
CA LEU A 249 13.02 2.77 -5.83
C LEU A 249 13.95 3.43 -6.85
N PRO A 250 13.45 3.96 -7.97
CA PRO A 250 14.29 4.55 -9.01
C PRO A 250 14.93 5.88 -8.56
N LEU A 251 14.23 6.62 -7.71
CA LEU A 251 14.65 7.92 -7.17
C LEU A 251 14.47 7.93 -5.66
N LEU A 252 15.41 8.57 -4.94
CA LEU A 252 15.37 8.72 -3.49
C LEU A 252 15.91 10.10 -3.10
N ARG A 253 15.26 10.79 -2.15
CA ARG A 253 15.79 12.09 -1.68
C ARG A 253 17.04 11.87 -0.83
N LEU A 254 17.95 12.84 -0.85
CA LEU A 254 19.20 12.81 -0.10
C LEU A 254 18.95 12.77 1.42
N ASP A 255 17.91 13.45 1.90
CA ASP A 255 17.53 13.44 3.31
C ASP A 255 16.92 12.09 3.73
N GLU A 256 16.11 11.47 2.88
CA GLU A 256 15.61 10.09 3.05
C GLU A 256 16.76 9.07 3.04
N ALA A 257 17.69 9.18 2.09
CA ALA A 257 18.87 8.33 2.00
C ALA A 257 19.77 8.47 3.23
N SER A 258 19.96 9.69 3.72
CA SER A 258 20.71 9.97 4.94
C SER A 258 20.03 9.36 6.17
N GLU A 259 18.70 9.42 6.21
CA GLU A 259 17.92 8.86 7.31
C GLU A 259 17.92 7.32 7.31
N LEU A 260 17.84 6.68 6.14
CA LEU A 260 18.03 5.23 6.00
C LEU A 260 19.43 4.79 6.43
N ALA A 261 20.45 5.54 6.01
CA ALA A 261 21.83 5.24 6.36
C ALA A 261 22.08 5.39 7.87
N ARG A 262 21.46 6.40 8.50
CA ARG A 262 21.45 6.56 9.96
C ARG A 262 20.77 5.39 10.64
N LEU A 263 19.64 4.92 10.11
CA LEU A 263 18.91 3.73 10.58
C LEU A 263 19.62 2.41 10.25
N ALA A 264 20.89 2.45 9.81
CA ALA A 264 21.75 1.31 9.51
C ALA A 264 21.21 0.37 8.42
N ALA A 265 20.44 0.89 7.47
CA ALA A 265 20.01 0.13 6.30
C ALA A 265 21.25 -0.41 5.54
N PRO A 266 21.33 -1.72 5.21
CA PRO A 266 22.56 -2.36 4.72
C PRO A 266 23.16 -1.75 3.44
N VAL A 267 22.36 -1.03 2.66
CA VAL A 267 22.70 -0.56 1.31
C VAL A 267 23.43 0.79 1.31
N LEU A 268 23.26 1.61 2.36
CA LEU A 268 23.79 2.99 2.39
C LEU A 268 24.48 3.29 3.71
N HIS A 269 25.58 4.04 3.62
CA HIS A 269 26.33 4.48 4.79
C HIS A 269 26.38 6.00 4.84
N ALA A 270 26.15 6.57 6.03
CA ALA A 270 25.96 8.02 6.18
C ALA A 270 27.18 8.82 5.70
N ARG A 271 28.38 8.27 5.88
CA ARG A 271 29.63 8.90 5.41
C ARG A 271 29.72 9.03 3.90
N THR A 272 29.15 8.09 3.14
CA THR A 272 29.12 8.13 1.68
C THR A 272 28.30 9.32 1.18
N LEU A 273 27.28 9.75 1.93
CA LEU A 273 26.39 10.84 1.54
C LEU A 273 26.93 12.23 1.92
N GLN A 274 27.93 12.31 2.78
CA GLN A 274 28.45 13.59 3.28
C GLN A 274 29.10 14.44 2.16
N PRO A 275 30.01 13.93 1.31
CA PRO A 275 30.56 14.73 0.21
C PRO A 275 29.51 15.11 -0.84
N VAL A 276 28.53 14.23 -1.06
CA VAL A 276 27.39 14.48 -1.98
C VAL A 276 26.53 15.63 -1.48
N SER A 277 26.33 15.76 -0.16
CA SER A 277 25.57 16.86 0.44
C SER A 277 26.20 18.23 0.23
N GLY A 278 27.52 18.30 0.04
CA GLY A 278 28.27 19.53 -0.20
C GLY A 278 28.59 19.83 -1.68
N SER A 279 28.23 18.96 -2.62
CA SER A 279 28.63 19.05 -4.04
C SER A 279 27.47 18.82 -5.02
N ASP A 280 27.64 19.15 -6.30
CA ASP A 280 26.62 18.94 -7.35
C ASP A 280 26.68 17.52 -7.96
N ILE A 281 27.20 16.55 -7.20
CA ILE A 281 27.36 15.17 -7.66
C ILE A 281 26.03 14.44 -7.64
N ASP A 282 25.67 13.83 -8.77
CA ASP A 282 24.63 12.80 -8.81
C ASP A 282 25.18 11.48 -8.25
N LEU A 283 24.54 10.94 -7.21
CA LEU A 283 24.90 9.62 -6.68
C LEU A 283 23.93 8.55 -7.21
N GLN A 284 24.45 7.45 -7.75
CA GLN A 284 23.67 6.33 -8.27
C GLN A 284 24.12 5.01 -7.63
N LEU A 285 23.16 4.14 -7.31
CA LEU A 285 23.39 2.80 -6.78
C LEU A 285 22.97 1.78 -7.85
N ARG A 286 23.84 0.80 -8.13
CA ARG A 286 23.60 -0.26 -9.12
C ARG A 286 24.13 -1.61 -8.65
N CYS A 287 23.63 -2.68 -9.26
CA CYS A 287 24.17 -4.03 -9.09
C CYS A 287 25.27 -4.31 -10.12
N SER A 288 26.46 -4.74 -9.68
CA SER A 288 27.51 -5.19 -10.60
C SER A 288 27.22 -6.56 -11.23
N TYR A 289 26.34 -7.38 -10.63
CA TYR A 289 25.97 -8.70 -11.18
C TYR A 289 24.91 -8.59 -12.27
N THR A 290 24.05 -7.59 -12.17
CA THR A 290 22.95 -7.35 -13.09
C THR A 290 22.87 -5.85 -13.44
N PRO A 291 23.82 -5.33 -14.24
CA PRO A 291 23.91 -3.90 -14.52
C PRO A 291 22.64 -3.28 -15.08
N ASP A 292 21.82 -4.06 -15.79
CA ASP A 292 20.63 -3.56 -16.50
C ASP A 292 19.32 -3.67 -15.71
N GLN A 293 19.32 -4.23 -14.49
CA GLN A 293 18.12 -4.47 -13.67
C GLN A 293 17.56 -3.21 -12.96
N GLY A 294 17.93 -2.02 -13.43
CA GLY A 294 17.55 -0.75 -12.82
C GLY A 294 18.57 -0.22 -11.83
N SER A 295 18.24 0.90 -11.19
CA SER A 295 19.13 1.62 -10.29
C SER A 295 18.34 2.57 -9.38
N THR A 296 18.92 2.96 -8.26
CA THR A 296 18.42 4.09 -7.45
C THR A 296 19.32 5.30 -7.65
N ARG A 297 18.75 6.43 -8.05
CA ARG A 297 19.43 7.75 -8.07
C ARG A 297 19.07 8.54 -6.81
N ILE A 298 20.09 9.08 -6.14
CA ILE A 298 19.91 9.97 -4.98
C ILE A 298 19.87 11.41 -5.47
N GLU A 299 18.77 12.11 -5.20
CA GLU A 299 18.56 13.50 -5.59
C GLU A 299 18.39 14.40 -4.37
N ARG A 300 18.80 15.67 -4.46
CA ARG A 300 18.58 16.63 -3.36
C ARG A 300 17.10 16.93 -3.14
N VAL A 301 16.33 17.07 -4.23
CA VAL A 301 14.89 17.37 -4.20
C VAL A 301 14.21 16.63 -5.34
N LEU A 302 13.16 15.86 -5.04
CA LEU A 302 12.30 15.24 -6.04
C LEU A 302 11.34 16.27 -6.64
N ALA A 303 11.12 16.20 -7.96
CA ALA A 303 10.15 17.04 -8.66
C ALA A 303 8.69 16.83 -8.20
N SER A 304 8.36 15.63 -7.71
CA SER A 304 7.00 15.25 -7.30
C SER A 304 6.57 15.76 -5.91
N GLY A 305 7.48 16.31 -5.11
CA GLY A 305 7.20 16.81 -3.75
C GLY A 305 6.82 15.76 -2.70
N THR A 306 6.48 14.53 -3.09
CA THR A 306 6.17 13.41 -2.20
C THR A 306 7.41 12.53 -1.97
N GLY A 307 7.71 12.24 -0.71
CA GLY A 307 8.81 11.36 -0.34
C GLY A 307 8.60 9.89 -0.71
N ALA A 308 9.70 9.14 -0.85
CA ALA A 308 9.65 7.70 -0.97
C ALA A 308 9.13 7.08 0.33
N ARG A 309 8.22 6.09 0.23
CA ARG A 309 7.81 5.29 1.39
C ARG A 309 8.83 4.16 1.52
N ILE A 310 9.38 3.95 2.70
CA ILE A 310 10.34 2.87 2.96
C ILE A 310 10.10 2.31 4.35
N VAL A 311 10.19 1.00 4.49
CA VAL A 311 10.04 0.28 5.75
C VAL A 311 11.33 -0.50 6.01
N THR A 312 11.93 -0.34 7.19
CA THR A 312 13.19 -1.00 7.55
C THR A 312 13.16 -1.54 8.98
N SER A 313 13.98 -2.56 9.28
CA SER A 313 14.14 -3.09 10.64
C SER A 313 15.54 -3.59 10.95
N HIS A 314 15.84 -3.62 12.25
CA HIS A 314 16.98 -4.32 12.84
C HIS A 314 16.49 -5.25 13.95
N ASP A 315 16.86 -6.52 13.87
CA ASP A 315 16.46 -7.54 14.86
C ASP A 315 17.39 -7.61 16.08
N ASP A 316 18.56 -6.96 16.00
CA ASP A 316 19.55 -6.90 17.08
C ASP A 316 20.09 -5.47 17.23
N ILE A 317 19.53 -4.75 18.20
CA ILE A 317 19.96 -3.42 18.63
C ILE A 317 20.24 -3.41 20.13
N CYS A 318 21.08 -2.47 20.54
CA CYS A 318 21.40 -2.22 21.93
C CYS A 318 20.85 -0.87 22.39
N LEU A 319 20.42 -0.79 23.64
CA LEU A 319 20.09 0.46 24.31
C LEU A 319 21.17 0.78 25.35
N ILE A 320 21.77 1.97 25.21
CA ILE A 320 22.54 2.59 26.28
C ILE A 320 21.57 3.44 27.10
N GLU A 321 21.38 3.03 28.35
CA GLU A 321 20.51 3.68 29.31
C GLU A 321 21.34 4.60 30.22
N PHE A 322 20.95 5.86 30.33
CA PHE A 322 21.53 6.82 31.26
C PHE A 322 20.47 7.25 32.27
N GLN A 323 20.68 6.85 33.53
CA GLN A 323 19.85 7.24 34.65
C GLN A 323 20.36 8.59 35.19
N VAL A 324 19.60 9.66 34.93
CA VAL A 324 19.91 11.00 35.43
C VAL A 324 19.66 11.03 36.95
N PRO A 325 20.63 11.48 37.77
CA PRO A 325 20.43 11.65 39.19
C PRO A 325 19.35 12.69 39.48
N ALA A 326 18.53 12.46 40.51
CA ALA A 326 17.47 13.39 40.92
C ALA A 326 17.98 14.80 41.31
N SER A 327 19.28 14.94 41.57
CA SER A 327 19.93 16.22 41.88
C SER A 327 20.27 17.07 40.66
N GLN A 328 20.16 16.53 39.43
CA GLN A 328 20.52 17.22 38.19
C GLN A 328 19.27 17.58 37.36
N ASP A 329 19.32 18.69 36.63
CA ASP A 329 18.25 19.03 35.69
C ASP A 329 18.30 18.09 34.47
N PHE A 330 17.23 17.31 34.28
CA PHE A 330 17.07 16.35 33.19
C PHE A 330 17.25 16.97 31.79
N ARG A 331 16.77 18.19 31.56
CA ARG A 331 16.90 18.86 30.25
C ARG A 331 18.34 19.26 29.98
N LEU A 332 19.06 19.71 31.01
CA LEU A 332 20.49 20.03 30.87
C LEU A 332 21.31 18.77 30.59
N ALA A 333 21.09 17.70 31.36
CA ALA A 333 21.75 16.41 31.14
C ALA A 333 21.50 15.86 29.72
N HIS A 334 20.24 15.90 29.25
CA HIS A 334 19.91 15.49 27.88
C HIS A 334 20.64 16.32 26.82
N LYS A 335 20.68 17.65 26.98
CA LYS A 335 21.37 18.55 26.05
C LYS A 335 22.89 18.32 26.03
N GLU A 336 23.48 18.06 27.18
CA GLU A 336 24.92 17.77 27.31
C GLU A 336 25.30 16.46 26.63
N LEU A 337 24.54 15.39 26.88
CA LEU A 337 24.70 14.10 26.21
C LEU A 337 24.55 14.20 24.70
N ASP A 338 23.51 14.88 24.22
CA ASP A 338 23.30 15.11 22.78
C ASP A 338 24.47 15.87 22.14
N GLN A 339 25.06 16.85 22.85
CA GLN A 339 26.26 17.55 22.37
C GLN A 339 27.50 16.66 22.31
N ILE A 340 27.71 15.80 23.31
CA ILE A 340 28.82 14.84 23.33
C ILE A 340 28.71 13.88 22.15
N LEU A 341 27.53 13.27 21.97
CA LEU A 341 27.27 12.34 20.87
C LEU A 341 27.41 13.00 19.50
N LYS A 342 26.91 14.24 19.34
CA LYS A 342 27.09 15.02 18.10
C LYS A 342 28.56 15.31 17.79
N ARG A 343 29.35 15.72 18.79
CA ARG A 343 30.79 15.98 18.63
C ARG A 343 31.56 14.72 18.23
N ALA A 344 31.18 13.58 18.79
CA ALA A 344 31.76 12.29 18.45
C ALA A 344 31.21 11.66 17.16
N GLN A 345 30.25 12.32 16.49
CA GLN A 345 29.56 11.79 15.31
C GLN A 345 28.89 10.42 15.55
N ALA A 346 28.45 10.20 16.79
CA ALA A 346 27.83 8.98 17.30
C ALA A 346 26.31 9.15 17.43
N ARG A 347 25.64 9.57 16.35
CA ARG A 347 24.19 9.82 16.35
C ARG A 347 23.42 8.49 16.58
N PRO A 348 22.49 8.43 17.55
CA PRO A 348 21.71 7.21 17.81
C PRO A 348 20.68 6.90 16.71
N LEU A 349 20.26 5.63 16.63
CA LEU A 349 19.18 5.13 15.78
C LEU A 349 17.80 5.64 16.24
N ALA A 350 17.62 5.82 17.55
CA ALA A 350 16.42 6.35 18.18
C ALA A 350 16.76 6.80 19.62
N VAL A 351 15.99 7.75 20.16
CA VAL A 351 16.19 8.24 21.53
C VAL A 351 14.90 8.09 22.33
N GLY A 352 14.95 7.33 23.43
CA GLY A 352 13.86 7.22 24.41
C GLY A 352 14.04 8.26 25.50
N VAL A 353 13.04 9.10 25.73
CA VAL A 353 13.08 10.18 26.74
C VAL A 353 11.96 9.98 27.76
N HIS A 354 12.30 9.43 28.94
CA HIS A 354 11.35 9.09 30.00
C HIS A 354 11.53 10.02 31.20
N ARG A 355 10.87 11.19 31.15
CA ARG A 355 11.03 12.25 32.15
C ARG A 355 10.53 11.85 33.55
N ASP A 356 9.50 11.02 33.59
CA ASP A 356 8.92 10.45 34.81
C ASP A 356 9.91 9.54 35.56
N ARG A 357 10.78 8.84 34.83
CA ARG A 357 11.78 7.92 35.39
C ARG A 357 13.18 8.50 35.44
N GLN A 358 13.37 9.75 35.03
CA GLN A 358 14.70 10.38 34.87
C GLN A 358 15.66 9.52 34.00
N LEU A 359 15.12 8.90 32.95
CA LEU A 359 15.84 7.93 32.12
C LEU A 359 15.95 8.42 30.67
N LEU A 360 17.17 8.37 30.13
CA LEU A 360 17.46 8.54 28.71
C LEU A 360 17.91 7.20 28.13
N GLN A 361 17.42 6.85 26.94
CA GLN A 361 17.79 5.62 26.24
C GLN A 361 18.31 5.97 24.84
N PHE A 362 19.50 5.53 24.49
CA PHE A 362 20.11 5.76 23.18
C PHE A 362 20.28 4.44 22.45
N CYS A 363 19.62 4.32 21.31
CA CYS A 363 19.62 3.10 20.50
C CYS A 363 20.80 3.06 19.52
N TYR A 364 21.53 1.96 19.49
CA TYR A 364 22.66 1.71 18.59
C TYR A 364 22.65 0.28 18.05
N THR A 365 23.39 0.02 16.97
CA THR A 365 23.72 -1.36 16.58
C THR A 365 24.78 -1.93 17.53
N ALA A 366 24.84 -3.27 17.66
CA ALA A 366 25.82 -3.94 18.51
C ALA A 366 27.28 -3.54 18.17
N GLU A 367 27.57 -3.27 16.91
CA GLU A 367 28.90 -2.88 16.42
C GLU A 367 29.38 -1.52 16.96
N VAL A 368 28.47 -0.62 17.30
CA VAL A 368 28.78 0.76 17.71
C VAL A 368 28.58 0.96 19.22
N ALA A 369 27.70 0.16 19.84
CA ALA A 369 27.27 0.34 21.23
C ALA A 369 28.44 0.39 22.24
N ASP A 370 29.40 -0.54 22.16
CA ASP A 370 30.52 -0.60 23.12
C ASP A 370 31.44 0.62 23.04
N SER A 371 31.69 1.12 21.81
CA SER A 371 32.53 2.30 21.60
C SER A 371 31.87 3.56 22.14
N VAL A 372 30.54 3.68 21.98
CA VAL A 372 29.78 4.81 22.51
C VAL A 372 29.63 4.73 24.03
N LEU A 373 29.41 3.53 24.57
CA LEU A 373 29.36 3.32 26.01
C LEU A 373 30.66 3.77 26.68
N LYS A 374 31.80 3.36 26.13
CA LYS A 374 33.11 3.78 26.61
C LYS A 374 33.32 5.28 26.51
N LEU A 375 32.93 5.90 25.39
CA LEU A 375 32.98 7.35 25.22
C LEU A 375 32.20 8.08 26.33
N LEU A 376 31.00 7.61 26.66
CA LEU A 376 30.16 8.24 27.68
C LEU A 376 30.72 8.02 29.09
N ASP A 377 31.30 6.85 29.35
CA ASP A 377 31.96 6.53 30.62
C ASP A 377 33.21 7.40 30.83
N ASP A 378 34.03 7.59 29.78
CA ASP A 378 35.25 8.41 29.80
C ASP A 378 34.96 9.90 30.08
N VAL A 379 33.78 10.41 29.72
CA VAL A 379 33.37 11.79 30.03
C VAL A 379 33.04 11.95 31.52
N GLY A 380 32.63 10.87 32.21
CA GLY A 380 32.39 10.88 33.65
C GLY A 380 31.20 11.72 34.11
N LEU A 381 30.09 11.71 33.36
CA LEU A 381 28.87 12.42 33.75
C LEU A 381 28.26 11.83 35.03
N PRO A 382 27.71 12.67 35.94
CA PRO A 382 27.03 12.16 37.13
C PRO A 382 25.74 11.43 36.74
N GLY A 383 25.74 10.10 36.85
CA GLY A 383 24.62 9.24 36.48
C GLY A 383 25.04 7.77 36.41
N GLU A 384 24.08 6.87 36.18
CA GLU A 384 24.36 5.44 35.98
C GLU A 384 24.15 5.07 34.51
N LEU A 385 25.19 4.50 33.89
CA LEU A 385 25.15 3.96 32.54
C LEU A 385 24.88 2.46 32.58
N ARG A 386 23.94 1.97 31.75
CA ARG A 386 23.68 0.53 31.57
C ARG A 386 23.52 0.19 30.11
N LEU A 387 23.98 -1.00 29.71
CA LEU A 387 23.78 -1.54 28.37
C LEU A 387 22.72 -2.64 28.41
N ARG A 388 21.69 -2.52 27.57
CA ARG A 388 20.70 -3.57 27.33
C ARG A 388 20.77 -4.05 25.88
N GLN A 389 20.71 -5.36 25.70
CA GLN A 389 20.81 -6.05 24.41
C GLN A 389 19.54 -6.85 24.13
N GLY A 390 19.41 -7.38 22.91
CA GLY A 390 18.28 -8.24 22.51
C GLY A 390 16.99 -7.48 22.22
N LEU A 391 17.10 -6.19 21.87
CA LEU A 391 15.97 -5.39 21.39
C LEU A 391 15.92 -5.40 19.87
N ALA A 392 14.78 -4.97 19.32
CA ALA A 392 14.59 -4.81 17.90
C ALA A 392 14.07 -3.40 17.56
N LEU A 393 14.28 -2.97 16.32
CA LEU A 393 13.86 -1.67 15.80
C LEU A 393 13.07 -1.87 14.52
N VAL A 394 11.94 -1.17 14.40
CA VAL A 394 11.14 -1.05 13.18
C VAL A 394 10.99 0.43 12.87
N ALA A 395 11.18 0.81 11.61
CA ALA A 395 11.06 2.19 11.18
C ALA A 395 10.37 2.31 9.82
N MET A 396 9.66 3.42 9.66
CA MET A 396 9.18 3.90 8.38
C MET A 396 9.90 5.21 8.04
N VAL A 397 10.39 5.34 6.82
CA VAL A 397 11.15 6.49 6.33
C VAL A 397 10.46 7.05 5.09
N GLY A 398 10.34 8.36 5.02
CA GLY A 398 9.80 9.10 3.88
C GLY A 398 9.48 10.54 4.22
N ALA A 399 9.73 11.46 3.29
CA ALA A 399 9.41 12.87 3.49
C ALA A 399 7.90 13.05 3.75
N GLY A 400 7.56 13.62 4.91
CA GLY A 400 6.18 13.84 5.34
C GLY A 400 5.52 12.64 5.99
N VAL A 401 6.24 11.54 6.27
CA VAL A 401 5.68 10.35 6.90
C VAL A 401 5.03 10.65 8.26
N THR A 402 5.62 11.56 9.03
CA THR A 402 5.10 12.01 10.33
C THR A 402 3.88 12.93 10.22
N ARG A 403 3.67 13.55 9.05
CA ARG A 403 2.58 14.51 8.79
C ARG A 403 1.41 13.89 8.04
N ASN A 404 1.57 12.70 7.49
CA ASN A 404 0.54 11.99 6.77
C ASN A 404 -0.30 11.15 7.76
N PRO A 405 -1.59 11.49 8.01
CA PRO A 405 -2.41 10.79 8.99
C PRO A 405 -2.57 9.30 8.70
N LEU A 406 -2.64 8.91 7.42
CA LEU A 406 -2.79 7.52 6.99
C LEU A 406 -1.52 6.71 7.27
N HIS A 407 -0.34 7.27 6.97
CA HIS A 407 0.94 6.61 7.27
C HIS A 407 1.10 6.40 8.78
N CYS A 408 0.84 7.44 9.56
CA CYS A 408 0.85 7.35 11.03
C CYS A 408 -0.15 6.29 11.51
N HIS A 409 -1.39 6.32 11.04
CA HIS A 409 -2.43 5.36 11.44
C HIS A 409 -2.01 3.92 11.15
N ARG A 410 -1.55 3.63 9.93
CA ARG A 410 -1.07 2.30 9.51
C ARG A 410 0.12 1.84 10.36
N PHE A 411 1.05 2.74 10.66
CA PHE A 411 2.20 2.44 11.54
C PHE A 411 1.75 2.02 12.94
N TRP A 412 0.89 2.82 13.58
CA TRP A 412 0.39 2.52 14.92
C TRP A 412 -0.50 1.28 14.96
N GLN A 413 -1.26 1.03 13.89
CA GLN A 413 -2.10 -0.16 13.77
C GLN A 413 -1.25 -1.44 13.75
N GLN A 414 -0.14 -1.46 13.00
CA GLN A 414 0.75 -2.63 12.97
C GLN A 414 1.52 -2.86 14.27
N LEU A 415 1.73 -1.79 15.06
CA LEU A 415 2.33 -1.90 16.39
C LEU A 415 1.33 -2.34 17.47
N LYS A 416 0.03 -2.41 17.16
CA LYS A 416 -0.99 -2.85 18.11
C LYS A 416 -0.69 -4.29 18.56
N GLY A 417 -0.51 -4.48 19.86
CA GLY A 417 -0.19 -5.78 20.46
C GLY A 417 1.31 -6.15 20.43
N GLN A 418 2.16 -5.32 19.85
CA GLN A 418 3.61 -5.51 19.89
C GLN A 418 4.22 -4.99 21.21
N PRO A 419 5.30 -5.61 21.72
CA PRO A 419 5.92 -5.21 22.99
C PRO A 419 6.83 -3.98 22.81
N VAL A 420 6.22 -2.83 22.50
CA VAL A 420 6.93 -1.56 22.28
C VAL A 420 7.61 -1.09 23.58
N GLU A 421 8.91 -0.80 23.48
CA GLU A 421 9.71 -0.16 24.53
C GLU A 421 9.51 1.36 24.51
N PHE A 422 9.71 1.98 23.35
CA PHE A 422 9.37 3.38 23.09
C PHE A 422 9.23 3.64 21.59
N THR A 423 8.62 4.78 21.26
CA THR A 423 8.53 5.29 19.90
C THR A 423 9.31 6.59 19.80
N TRP A 424 9.85 6.87 18.62
CA TRP A 424 10.63 8.05 18.35
C TRP A 424 10.32 8.57 16.95
N GLN A 425 10.36 9.89 16.79
CA GLN A 425 10.18 10.55 15.52
C GLN A 425 11.40 11.42 15.24
N SER A 426 11.90 11.40 14.02
CA SER A 426 13.00 12.29 13.64
C SER A 426 12.59 13.75 13.75
N GLU A 427 13.51 14.63 14.16
CA GLU A 427 13.28 16.08 14.26
C GLU A 427 12.81 16.70 12.94
N GLU A 428 13.29 16.17 11.81
CA GLU A 428 12.95 16.62 10.46
C GLU A 428 11.63 16.01 9.93
N GLY A 429 11.02 15.11 10.70
CA GLY A 429 9.76 14.45 10.34
C GLY A 429 9.86 13.43 9.19
N ILE A 430 11.07 12.94 8.89
CA ILE A 430 11.40 12.00 7.81
C ILE A 430 11.25 10.54 8.25
N SER A 431 11.38 10.22 9.54
CA SER A 431 11.17 8.86 10.04
C SER A 431 10.26 8.76 11.26
N LEU A 432 9.52 7.65 11.31
CA LEU A 432 8.82 7.12 12.47
C LEU A 432 9.49 5.82 12.89
N VAL A 433 9.87 5.71 14.15
CA VAL A 433 10.63 4.57 14.68
C VAL A 433 9.93 4.01 15.91
N ALA A 434 9.91 2.69 16.03
CA ALA A 434 9.50 1.97 17.23
C ALA A 434 10.61 0.99 17.63
N VAL A 435 11.02 1.08 18.89
CA VAL A 435 11.91 0.11 19.52
C VAL A 435 11.06 -0.91 20.25
N LEU A 436 11.30 -2.19 19.99
CA LEU A 436 10.57 -3.34 20.51
C LEU A 436 11.44 -4.10 21.51
N ARG A 437 10.85 -4.59 22.59
CA ARG A 437 11.54 -5.40 23.61
C ARG A 437 11.98 -6.77 23.09
N THR A 438 11.40 -7.25 22.00
CA THR A 438 11.69 -8.56 21.40
C THR A 438 11.61 -8.49 19.88
N GLY A 439 12.52 -9.16 19.19
CA GLY A 439 12.35 -9.60 17.80
C GLY A 439 11.69 -10.98 17.70
N PRO A 440 11.49 -11.54 16.48
CA PRO A 440 11.85 -11.00 15.16
C PRO A 440 10.82 -10.00 14.60
N THR A 441 11.28 -9.09 13.74
CA THR A 441 10.49 -7.98 13.18
C THR A 441 9.79 -8.29 11.85
N GLU A 442 10.02 -9.46 11.27
CA GLU A 442 9.62 -9.79 9.90
C GLU A 442 8.11 -9.65 9.66
N SER A 443 7.27 -10.17 10.55
CA SER A 443 5.81 -10.07 10.43
C SER A 443 5.31 -8.62 10.48
N VAL A 444 5.93 -7.80 11.34
CA VAL A 444 5.60 -6.37 11.49
C VAL A 444 5.99 -5.61 10.22
N ILE A 445 7.16 -5.89 9.66
CA ILE A 445 7.66 -5.25 8.43
C ILE A 445 6.83 -5.66 7.21
N GLN A 446 6.47 -6.94 7.09
CA GLN A 446 5.58 -7.42 6.04
C GLN A 446 4.20 -6.77 6.13
N GLY A 447 3.60 -6.71 7.32
CA GLY A 447 2.30 -6.06 7.54
C GLY A 447 2.33 -4.55 7.26
N LEU A 448 3.38 -3.86 7.70
CA LEU A 448 3.60 -2.44 7.40
C LEU A 448 3.75 -2.20 5.90
N HIS A 449 4.59 -2.98 5.22
CA HIS A 449 4.79 -2.85 3.78
C HIS A 449 3.51 -3.16 3.01
N GLN A 450 2.82 -4.26 3.27
CA GLN A 450 1.53 -4.57 2.63
C GLN A 450 0.49 -3.46 2.86
N SER A 451 0.40 -2.95 4.08
CA SER A 451 -0.52 -1.87 4.42
C SER A 451 -0.18 -0.57 3.68
N LEU A 452 1.10 -0.24 3.47
CA LEU A 452 1.54 1.02 2.84
C LEU A 452 1.62 0.98 1.31
N PHE A 453 1.84 -0.20 0.74
CA PHE A 453 2.12 -0.41 -0.69
C PHE A 453 1.03 -1.20 -1.43
N ARG A 454 -0.02 -1.70 -0.77
CA ARG A 454 -1.24 -2.09 -1.49
C ARG A 454 -1.79 -0.86 -2.22
N ALA A 455 -1.96 -0.98 -3.54
CA ALA A 455 -2.88 -0.12 -4.26
C ALA A 455 -4.26 -0.24 -3.59
N GLU A 456 -4.98 0.87 -3.45
CA GLU A 456 -6.38 0.81 -3.04
C GLU A 456 -7.11 -0.06 -4.07
N LYS A 457 -7.84 -1.09 -3.62
CA LYS A 457 -8.58 -1.94 -4.56
C LYS A 457 -9.51 -1.04 -5.36
N ARG A 458 -9.48 -1.15 -6.68
CA ARG A 458 -10.34 -0.39 -7.58
C ARG A 458 -11.58 -1.22 -7.88
N ILE A 459 -12.74 -0.72 -7.50
CA ILE A 459 -14.04 -1.36 -7.68
C ILE A 459 -14.78 -0.62 -8.78
N GLY A 460 -14.98 -1.27 -9.92
CA GLY A 460 -15.74 -0.71 -11.03
C GLY A 460 -17.24 -0.86 -10.82
N LEU A 461 -18.02 0.19 -11.07
CA LEU A 461 -19.48 0.21 -10.98
C LEU A 461 -20.11 0.35 -12.36
N MET A 462 -21.01 -0.57 -12.71
CA MET A 462 -21.77 -0.56 -13.96
C MET A 462 -23.24 -0.27 -13.66
N LEU A 463 -23.74 0.91 -14.01
CA LEU A 463 -25.13 1.29 -13.78
C LEU A 463 -26.02 0.87 -14.95
N PHE A 464 -26.89 -0.12 -14.72
CA PHE A 464 -27.93 -0.50 -15.67
C PHE A 464 -29.24 0.20 -15.30
N GLY A 465 -29.69 1.09 -16.19
CA GLY A 465 -30.91 1.88 -16.04
C GLY A 465 -30.66 3.31 -15.59
N LYS A 466 -30.59 4.26 -16.53
CA LYS A 466 -30.47 5.70 -16.26
C LYS A 466 -31.78 6.42 -15.90
N GLY A 467 -32.83 5.67 -15.57
CA GLY A 467 -34.18 6.18 -15.29
C GLY A 467 -34.28 6.99 -13.98
N ASN A 468 -35.48 7.05 -13.41
CA ASN A 468 -35.74 7.89 -12.22
C ASN A 468 -34.87 7.53 -11.01
N ILE A 469 -34.58 6.25 -10.78
CA ILE A 469 -33.72 5.80 -9.67
C ILE A 469 -32.23 5.99 -10.02
N GLY A 470 -31.81 5.54 -11.21
CA GLY A 470 -30.41 5.60 -11.64
C GLY A 470 -29.85 7.02 -11.73
N SER A 471 -30.64 7.97 -12.27
CA SER A 471 -30.24 9.39 -12.31
C SER A 471 -30.01 9.97 -10.91
N ARG A 472 -30.85 9.63 -9.93
CA ARG A 472 -30.68 10.09 -8.54
C ARG A 472 -29.55 9.39 -7.82
N TRP A 473 -29.30 8.13 -8.14
CA TRP A 473 -28.12 7.43 -7.63
C TRP A 473 -26.83 8.05 -8.18
N LEU A 474 -26.78 8.47 -9.45
CA LEU A 474 -25.62 9.19 -10.01
C LEU A 474 -25.34 10.50 -9.25
N GLU A 475 -26.38 11.29 -8.96
CA GLU A 475 -26.25 12.51 -8.14
C GLU A 475 -25.72 12.21 -6.73
N LEU A 476 -26.25 11.16 -6.09
CA LEU A 476 -25.84 10.73 -4.76
C LEU A 476 -24.38 10.21 -4.76
N PHE A 477 -24.02 9.37 -5.73
CA PHE A 477 -22.69 8.80 -5.87
C PHE A 477 -21.66 9.90 -6.15
N ALA A 478 -21.95 10.84 -7.05
CA ALA A 478 -21.06 11.97 -7.32
C ALA A 478 -20.73 12.79 -6.07
N ARG A 479 -21.69 12.95 -5.15
CA ARG A 479 -21.48 13.67 -3.88
C ARG A 479 -20.67 12.85 -2.88
N GLU A 480 -20.96 11.55 -2.77
CA GLU A 480 -20.45 10.70 -1.69
C GLU A 480 -19.20 9.87 -2.07
N GLN A 481 -18.82 9.80 -3.34
CA GLN A 481 -17.74 8.92 -3.84
C GLN A 481 -16.44 9.09 -3.06
N SER A 482 -15.99 10.33 -2.85
CA SER A 482 -14.75 10.62 -2.11
C SER A 482 -14.81 10.15 -0.66
N THR A 483 -15.96 10.32 -0.01
CA THR A 483 -16.17 9.93 1.40
C THR A 483 -16.31 8.42 1.52
N LEU A 484 -17.01 7.78 0.58
CA LEU A 484 -17.12 6.34 0.47
C LEU A 484 -15.73 5.71 0.36
N SER A 485 -14.92 6.17 -0.61
CA SER A 485 -13.59 5.63 -0.86
C SER A 485 -12.63 5.83 0.33
N ALA A 486 -12.64 7.02 0.94
CA ALA A 486 -11.83 7.28 2.12
C ALA A 486 -12.20 6.39 3.31
N ARG A 487 -13.50 6.06 3.48
CA ARG A 487 -13.98 5.23 4.59
C ARG A 487 -13.67 3.75 4.39
N THR A 488 -13.77 3.23 3.17
CA THR A 488 -13.61 1.79 2.90
C THR A 488 -12.17 1.42 2.56
N GLY A 489 -11.35 2.38 2.12
CA GLY A 489 -10.01 2.11 1.59
C GLY A 489 -10.01 1.49 0.18
N PHE A 490 -11.14 1.62 -0.53
CA PHE A 490 -11.30 1.19 -1.93
C PHE A 490 -11.60 2.39 -2.82
N GLU A 491 -11.07 2.40 -4.04
CA GLU A 491 -11.43 3.38 -5.05
C GLU A 491 -12.68 2.88 -5.78
N PHE A 492 -13.83 3.55 -5.62
CA PHE A 492 -15.03 3.22 -6.39
C PHE A 492 -15.08 4.06 -7.65
N VAL A 493 -15.12 3.42 -8.81
CA VAL A 493 -15.04 4.05 -10.12
C VAL A 493 -16.33 3.76 -10.89
N LEU A 494 -17.04 4.79 -11.35
CA LEU A 494 -18.16 4.60 -12.28
C LEU A 494 -17.60 4.18 -13.64
N ALA A 495 -17.68 2.90 -13.96
CA ALA A 495 -17.09 2.31 -15.16
C ALA A 495 -18.03 2.42 -16.37
N GLY A 496 -19.33 2.44 -16.15
CA GLY A 496 -20.29 2.53 -17.25
C GLY A 496 -21.71 2.85 -16.82
N VAL A 497 -22.46 3.42 -17.75
CA VAL A 497 -23.92 3.60 -17.67
C VAL A 497 -24.52 2.93 -18.91
N VAL A 498 -25.60 2.18 -18.72
CA VAL A 498 -26.22 1.35 -19.76
C VAL A 498 -27.74 1.56 -19.76
N ASP A 499 -28.33 1.77 -20.94
CA ASP A 499 -29.78 1.72 -21.17
C ASP A 499 -30.17 0.46 -21.98
N SER A 500 -31.40 0.38 -22.50
CA SER A 500 -31.85 -0.82 -23.22
C SER A 500 -31.16 -1.05 -24.57
N ARG A 501 -30.45 -0.07 -25.12
CA ARG A 501 -29.81 -0.15 -26.46
C ARG A 501 -28.41 0.44 -26.54
N ARG A 502 -28.06 1.34 -25.62
CA ARG A 502 -26.83 2.14 -25.66
C ARG A 502 -26.04 2.03 -24.37
N SER A 503 -24.74 2.22 -24.49
CA SER A 503 -23.80 2.21 -23.38
C SER A 503 -22.82 3.38 -23.47
N LEU A 504 -22.49 3.96 -22.31
CA LEU A 504 -21.35 4.86 -22.13
C LEU A 504 -20.37 4.16 -21.21
N LEU A 505 -19.15 3.86 -21.69
CA LEU A 505 -18.18 3.00 -21.01
C LEU A 505 -16.80 3.65 -20.92
N SER A 506 -16.12 3.50 -19.79
CA SER A 506 -14.76 3.99 -19.57
C SER A 506 -14.00 3.11 -18.57
N TYR A 507 -12.78 2.70 -18.94
CA TYR A 507 -11.86 1.98 -18.04
C TYR A 507 -11.15 2.89 -17.04
N ASP A 508 -11.07 4.19 -17.35
CA ASP A 508 -10.50 5.21 -16.47
C ASP A 508 -11.56 5.82 -15.53
N GLY A 509 -12.84 5.52 -15.79
CA GLY A 509 -13.99 6.02 -15.06
C GLY A 509 -14.73 7.15 -15.76
N LEU A 510 -15.97 7.35 -15.34
CA LEU A 510 -16.88 8.41 -15.78
C LEU A 510 -17.13 9.38 -14.62
N ASP A 511 -17.22 10.67 -14.93
CA ASP A 511 -17.70 11.66 -13.96
C ASP A 511 -19.21 11.48 -13.75
N ALA A 512 -19.59 10.94 -12.59
CA ALA A 512 -20.99 10.68 -12.25
C ALA A 512 -21.87 11.94 -12.29
N SER A 513 -21.32 13.13 -12.03
CA SER A 513 -22.07 14.39 -12.09
C SER A 513 -22.44 14.82 -13.51
N ARG A 514 -21.70 14.31 -14.50
CA ARG A 514 -21.87 14.62 -15.93
C ARG A 514 -22.28 13.41 -16.76
N ALA A 515 -22.33 12.23 -16.17
CA ALA A 515 -22.57 10.97 -16.87
C ALA A 515 -23.85 10.99 -17.71
N LEU A 516 -24.94 11.63 -17.23
CA LEU A 516 -26.18 11.74 -18.02
C LEU A 516 -26.03 12.63 -19.25
N ALA A 517 -25.31 13.75 -19.14
CA ALA A 517 -25.07 14.64 -20.27
C ALA A 517 -24.19 13.96 -21.33
N PHE A 518 -23.08 13.34 -20.90
CA PHE A 518 -22.23 12.56 -21.81
C PHE A 518 -22.95 11.36 -22.39
N PHE A 519 -23.88 10.74 -21.67
CA PHE A 519 -24.63 9.62 -22.22
C PHE A 519 -25.50 10.04 -23.41
N ASP A 520 -26.11 11.22 -23.36
CA ASP A 520 -26.97 11.68 -24.45
C ASP A 520 -26.17 12.07 -25.71
N ASP A 521 -24.92 12.52 -25.55
CA ASP A 521 -24.04 12.96 -26.64
C ASP A 521 -23.09 11.85 -27.17
N GLU A 522 -22.59 10.96 -26.30
CA GLU A 522 -21.46 10.06 -26.59
C GLU A 522 -21.80 8.56 -26.48
N ALA A 523 -22.98 8.19 -25.97
CA ALA A 523 -23.33 6.76 -25.83
C ALA A 523 -23.51 6.08 -27.20
N VAL A 524 -22.94 4.88 -27.33
CA VAL A 524 -22.94 4.11 -28.57
C VAL A 524 -23.97 2.99 -28.48
N GLU A 525 -24.65 2.68 -29.59
CA GLU A 525 -25.45 1.45 -29.66
C GLU A 525 -24.52 0.24 -29.50
N GLN A 526 -24.83 -0.61 -28.52
CA GLN A 526 -24.01 -1.75 -28.19
C GLN A 526 -24.91 -2.97 -28.00
N ASP A 527 -24.56 -4.05 -28.69
CA ASP A 527 -25.20 -5.35 -28.47
C ASP A 527 -24.69 -5.99 -27.17
N GLU A 528 -25.47 -6.96 -26.69
CA GLU A 528 -25.22 -7.64 -25.42
C GLU A 528 -23.85 -8.34 -25.38
N GLU A 529 -23.45 -9.01 -26.47
CA GLU A 529 -22.19 -9.75 -26.53
C GLU A 529 -20.98 -8.80 -26.43
N SER A 530 -21.03 -7.68 -27.15
CA SER A 530 -20.01 -6.63 -27.10
C SER A 530 -19.88 -6.00 -25.70
N LEU A 531 -21.00 -5.75 -25.02
CA LEU A 531 -21.01 -5.21 -23.65
C LEU A 531 -20.36 -6.20 -22.66
N PHE A 532 -20.74 -7.48 -22.75
CA PHE A 532 -20.16 -8.53 -21.91
C PHE A 532 -18.65 -8.69 -22.15
N LEU A 533 -18.20 -8.63 -23.41
CA LEU A 533 -16.77 -8.70 -23.73
C LEU A 533 -16.00 -7.53 -23.11
N TRP A 534 -16.55 -6.32 -23.18
CA TRP A 534 -15.96 -5.14 -22.56
C TRP A 534 -15.87 -5.28 -21.04
N MET A 535 -16.97 -5.73 -20.41
CA MET A 535 -17.02 -5.95 -18.96
C MET A 535 -15.97 -6.99 -18.54
N ARG A 536 -15.81 -8.09 -19.26
CA ARG A 536 -14.79 -9.11 -18.95
C ARG A 536 -13.35 -8.62 -19.08
N ALA A 537 -13.10 -7.61 -19.91
CA ALA A 537 -11.78 -7.03 -20.11
C ALA A 537 -11.45 -5.90 -19.09
N HIS A 538 -12.26 -5.73 -18.04
CA HIS A 538 -12.08 -4.65 -17.09
C HIS A 538 -10.72 -4.70 -16.35
N PRO A 539 -10.10 -3.55 -16.03
CA PRO A 539 -8.84 -3.50 -15.26
C PRO A 539 -9.06 -3.42 -13.73
N TYR A 540 -10.31 -3.43 -13.26
CA TYR A 540 -10.66 -3.33 -11.84
C TYR A 540 -10.39 -4.63 -11.07
N ASP A 541 -10.18 -4.53 -9.76
CA ASP A 541 -10.05 -5.70 -8.88
C ASP A 541 -11.38 -6.48 -8.80
N ASP A 542 -12.49 -5.75 -8.71
CA ASP A 542 -13.85 -6.27 -8.75
C ASP A 542 -14.77 -5.36 -9.58
N LEU A 543 -15.78 -5.95 -10.22
CA LEU A 543 -16.82 -5.24 -10.96
C LEU A 543 -18.19 -5.49 -10.32
N VAL A 544 -18.98 -4.43 -10.16
CA VAL A 544 -20.30 -4.46 -9.55
C VAL A 544 -21.33 -3.96 -10.55
N VAL A 545 -22.32 -4.79 -10.85
CA VAL A 545 -23.49 -4.45 -11.66
C VAL A 545 -24.57 -3.88 -10.76
N LEU A 546 -25.01 -2.65 -11.04
CA LEU A 546 -26.13 -2.00 -10.38
C LEU A 546 -27.37 -2.10 -11.28
N ASP A 547 -28.24 -3.07 -11.02
CA ASP A 547 -29.50 -3.23 -11.76
C ASP A 547 -30.62 -2.45 -11.09
N VAL A 548 -30.89 -1.25 -11.61
CA VAL A 548 -32.02 -0.42 -11.19
C VAL A 548 -33.14 -0.40 -12.24
N THR A 549 -33.23 -1.47 -13.03
CA THR A 549 -34.23 -1.65 -14.09
C THR A 549 -35.42 -2.51 -13.62
N ALA A 550 -36.42 -2.64 -14.50
CA ALA A 550 -37.48 -3.65 -14.39
C ALA A 550 -37.37 -4.70 -15.52
N SER A 551 -36.16 -4.93 -16.05
CA SER A 551 -35.92 -5.79 -17.22
C SER A 551 -35.85 -7.26 -16.81
N GLU A 552 -36.66 -8.11 -17.45
CA GLU A 552 -36.57 -9.57 -17.27
C GLU A 552 -35.31 -10.12 -17.94
N GLN A 553 -35.00 -9.65 -19.15
CA GLN A 553 -33.80 -10.06 -19.89
C GLN A 553 -32.50 -9.82 -19.08
N LEU A 554 -32.40 -8.70 -18.37
CA LEU A 554 -31.23 -8.41 -17.53
C LEU A 554 -31.20 -9.29 -16.26
N ALA A 555 -32.37 -9.57 -15.67
CA ALA A 555 -32.47 -10.47 -14.52
C ALA A 555 -32.06 -11.92 -14.89
N ASP A 556 -32.29 -12.35 -16.13
CA ASP A 556 -31.88 -13.66 -16.63
C ASP A 556 -30.36 -13.80 -16.72
N GLN A 557 -29.64 -12.71 -16.94
CA GLN A 557 -28.18 -12.65 -17.04
C GLN A 557 -27.46 -12.71 -15.68
N TYR A 558 -28.15 -12.73 -14.55
CA TYR A 558 -27.50 -12.74 -13.23
C TYR A 558 -26.63 -13.97 -13.02
N LEU A 559 -27.02 -15.11 -13.59
CA LEU A 559 -26.21 -16.33 -13.59
C LEU A 559 -24.90 -16.13 -14.36
N ASP A 560 -24.97 -15.46 -15.51
CA ASP A 560 -23.80 -15.13 -16.32
C ASP A 560 -22.90 -14.14 -15.59
N PHE A 561 -23.45 -13.09 -14.97
CA PHE A 561 -22.67 -12.15 -14.16
C PHE A 561 -21.92 -12.84 -13.03
N ALA A 562 -22.57 -13.75 -12.29
CA ALA A 562 -21.92 -14.52 -11.24
C ALA A 562 -20.76 -15.38 -11.81
N SER A 563 -21.00 -16.11 -12.90
CA SER A 563 -19.99 -16.99 -13.52
C SER A 563 -18.76 -16.24 -14.05
N HIS A 564 -18.93 -14.98 -14.46
CA HIS A 564 -17.84 -14.09 -14.89
C HIS A 564 -17.16 -13.36 -13.72
N GLY A 565 -17.60 -13.60 -12.48
CA GLY A 565 -16.98 -13.06 -11.27
C GLY A 565 -17.43 -11.63 -10.93
N PHE A 566 -18.61 -11.20 -11.39
CA PHE A 566 -19.15 -9.88 -11.06
C PHE A 566 -20.06 -9.96 -9.83
N HIS A 567 -20.12 -8.87 -9.07
CA HIS A 567 -21.12 -8.67 -8.02
C HIS A 567 -22.39 -8.03 -8.61
N VAL A 568 -23.54 -8.22 -7.97
CA VAL A 568 -24.79 -7.59 -8.38
C VAL A 568 -25.45 -6.90 -7.18
N ILE A 569 -25.85 -5.65 -7.38
CA ILE A 569 -26.72 -4.90 -6.47
C ILE A 569 -27.98 -4.53 -7.25
N SER A 570 -29.15 -4.91 -6.76
CA SER A 570 -30.39 -4.85 -7.54
C SER A 570 -31.56 -4.19 -6.82
N ALA A 571 -32.32 -3.36 -7.55
CA ALA A 571 -33.69 -2.98 -7.23
C ALA A 571 -34.72 -3.78 -8.04
N ASN A 572 -34.28 -4.62 -8.98
CA ASN A 572 -35.11 -5.46 -9.82
C ASN A 572 -35.64 -6.67 -9.05
N LYS A 573 -36.97 -6.80 -9.01
CA LYS A 573 -37.67 -7.82 -8.22
C LYS A 573 -37.79 -9.16 -8.96
N LEU A 574 -37.53 -9.20 -10.27
CA LEU A 574 -37.86 -10.36 -11.10
C LEU A 574 -37.02 -11.59 -10.75
N ALA A 575 -35.71 -11.41 -10.51
CA ALA A 575 -34.83 -12.51 -10.10
C ALA A 575 -35.23 -13.07 -8.72
N GLY A 576 -35.53 -12.20 -7.75
CA GLY A 576 -35.92 -12.62 -6.39
C GLY A 576 -37.30 -13.28 -6.32
N ALA A 577 -38.21 -12.93 -7.23
CA ALA A 577 -39.57 -13.45 -7.31
C ALA A 577 -39.78 -14.47 -8.45
N SER A 578 -38.71 -14.99 -9.06
CA SER A 578 -38.80 -16.02 -10.11
C SER A 578 -39.21 -17.39 -9.56
N ALA A 579 -39.36 -18.40 -10.42
CA ALA A 579 -39.50 -19.79 -9.95
C ALA A 579 -38.36 -20.19 -8.99
N SER A 580 -38.64 -21.04 -8.00
CA SER A 580 -37.67 -21.37 -6.95
C SER A 580 -36.41 -22.04 -7.47
N ASP A 581 -36.50 -22.83 -8.55
CA ASP A 581 -35.32 -23.42 -9.20
C ASP A 581 -34.36 -22.35 -9.74
N LYS A 582 -34.88 -21.33 -10.43
CA LYS A 582 -34.09 -20.23 -10.97
C LYS A 582 -33.48 -19.36 -9.87
N TYR A 583 -34.27 -19.06 -8.84
CA TYR A 583 -33.80 -18.31 -7.66
C TYR A 583 -32.62 -19.02 -6.97
N ARG A 584 -32.76 -20.34 -6.72
CA ARG A 584 -31.70 -21.17 -6.14
C ARG A 584 -30.46 -21.21 -7.04
N GLN A 585 -30.62 -21.39 -8.35
CA GLN A 585 -29.49 -21.38 -9.29
C GLN A 585 -28.69 -20.09 -9.24
N ILE A 586 -29.37 -18.93 -9.17
CA ILE A 586 -28.70 -17.63 -9.06
C ILE A 586 -27.92 -17.55 -7.73
N HIS A 587 -28.56 -17.85 -6.60
CA HIS A 587 -27.90 -17.84 -5.29
C HIS A 587 -26.69 -18.77 -5.23
N ASP A 588 -26.84 -20.01 -5.67
CA ASP A 588 -25.78 -21.01 -5.72
C ASP A 588 -24.59 -20.53 -6.57
N ALA A 589 -24.86 -19.82 -7.67
CA ALA A 589 -23.79 -19.33 -8.55
C ALA A 589 -22.98 -18.20 -7.89
N PHE A 590 -23.64 -17.26 -7.20
CA PHE A 590 -22.95 -16.23 -6.43
C PHE A 590 -22.15 -16.85 -5.28
N GLU A 591 -22.72 -17.82 -4.55
CA GLU A 591 -22.02 -18.51 -3.46
C GLU A 591 -20.78 -19.29 -3.96
N LYS A 592 -20.92 -20.07 -5.04
CA LYS A 592 -19.82 -20.85 -5.63
C LYS A 592 -18.66 -20.00 -6.13
N THR A 593 -18.94 -18.79 -6.59
CA THR A 593 -17.94 -17.88 -7.15
C THR A 593 -17.37 -16.92 -6.11
N GLY A 594 -17.85 -16.97 -4.86
CA GLY A 594 -17.48 -16.01 -3.82
C GLY A 594 -17.96 -14.58 -4.12
N ARG A 595 -19.00 -14.45 -4.95
CA ARG A 595 -19.59 -13.16 -5.33
C ARG A 595 -20.86 -12.90 -4.55
N HIS A 596 -21.30 -11.66 -4.57
CA HIS A 596 -22.43 -11.20 -3.76
C HIS A 596 -23.54 -10.65 -4.64
N TRP A 597 -24.76 -11.13 -4.39
CA TRP A 597 -25.99 -10.52 -4.85
C TRP A 597 -26.70 -9.85 -3.67
N LEU A 598 -26.72 -8.52 -3.68
CA LEU A 598 -27.42 -7.70 -2.71
C LEU A 598 -28.64 -7.06 -3.38
N TYR A 599 -29.74 -6.96 -2.67
CA TYR A 599 -31.01 -6.54 -3.26
C TYR A 599 -31.93 -5.87 -2.24
N ASN A 600 -31.37 -5.09 -1.32
CA ASN A 600 -32.15 -4.43 -0.28
C ASN A 600 -33.14 -3.39 -0.85
N ALA A 601 -32.87 -2.86 -2.04
CA ALA A 601 -33.76 -1.93 -2.74
C ALA A 601 -35.01 -2.57 -3.37
N THR A 602 -35.10 -3.92 -3.41
CA THR A 602 -36.22 -4.62 -4.07
C THR A 602 -37.54 -4.54 -3.30
N VAL A 603 -37.48 -4.50 -1.96
CA VAL A 603 -38.66 -4.45 -1.10
C VAL A 603 -38.54 -3.29 -0.12
N GLY A 604 -39.62 -2.54 0.08
CA GLY A 604 -39.62 -1.42 1.03
C GLY A 604 -38.88 -0.16 0.56
N ALA A 605 -38.51 -0.09 -0.72
CA ALA A 605 -37.81 1.03 -1.36
C ALA A 605 -36.46 1.35 -0.71
N GLY A 606 -36.43 2.15 0.35
CA GLY A 606 -35.24 2.47 1.14
C GLY A 606 -35.18 1.81 2.51
N LEU A 607 -36.25 1.14 2.93
CA LEU A 607 -36.33 0.50 4.24
C LEU A 607 -35.43 -0.74 4.27
N PRO A 608 -34.65 -0.97 5.36
CA PRO A 608 -33.69 -2.07 5.44
C PRO A 608 -34.37 -3.43 5.72
N ILE A 609 -35.53 -3.70 5.12
CA ILE A 609 -36.37 -4.85 5.49
C ILE A 609 -35.69 -6.19 5.14
N ASN A 610 -35.14 -6.34 3.94
CA ASN A 610 -34.42 -7.56 3.55
C ASN A 610 -33.21 -7.77 4.45
N HIS A 611 -32.44 -6.70 4.71
CA HIS A 611 -31.29 -6.76 5.60
C HIS A 611 -31.69 -7.18 7.01
N THR A 612 -32.75 -6.61 7.59
CA THR A 612 -33.22 -6.96 8.93
C THR A 612 -33.70 -8.41 9.02
N VAL A 613 -34.46 -8.90 8.02
CA VAL A 613 -34.89 -10.31 7.99
C VAL A 613 -33.67 -11.25 7.94
N ARG A 614 -32.70 -10.95 7.08
CA ARG A 614 -31.46 -11.72 6.97
C ARG A 614 -30.66 -11.71 8.28
N ASP A 615 -30.46 -10.53 8.87
CA ASP A 615 -29.69 -10.36 10.10
C ASP A 615 -30.29 -11.13 11.28
N LEU A 616 -31.63 -11.17 11.40
CA LEU A 616 -32.32 -11.99 12.40
C LEU A 616 -32.03 -13.48 12.21
N ILE A 617 -32.06 -13.97 10.97
CA ILE A 617 -31.81 -15.39 10.65
C ILE A 617 -30.35 -15.75 10.87
N ASP A 618 -29.42 -14.93 10.37
CA ASP A 618 -27.99 -15.11 10.54
C ASP A 618 -27.59 -15.06 12.03
N SER A 619 -28.36 -14.34 12.85
CA SER A 619 -28.21 -14.29 14.32
C SER A 619 -28.84 -15.46 15.07
N GLY A 620 -29.49 -16.40 14.38
CA GLY A 620 -30.10 -17.61 14.94
C GLY A 620 -31.56 -17.48 15.39
N ASP A 621 -32.26 -16.41 15.01
CA ASP A 621 -33.70 -16.28 15.19
C ASP A 621 -34.47 -17.11 14.14
N THR A 622 -35.77 -17.30 14.34
CA THR A 622 -36.66 -17.95 13.36
C THR A 622 -37.88 -17.06 13.14
N ILE A 623 -38.05 -16.59 11.90
CA ILE A 623 -39.22 -15.80 11.49
C ILE A 623 -40.46 -16.70 11.52
N LEU A 624 -41.54 -16.25 12.14
CA LEU A 624 -42.81 -16.98 12.26
C LEU A 624 -43.88 -16.44 11.31
N SER A 625 -43.91 -15.11 11.11
CA SER A 625 -44.82 -14.46 10.17
C SER A 625 -44.23 -13.13 9.70
N ILE A 626 -44.49 -12.80 8.45
CA ILE A 626 -44.25 -11.47 7.89
C ILE A 626 -45.60 -10.95 7.41
N SER A 627 -45.96 -9.75 7.85
CA SER A 627 -47.16 -9.08 7.36
C SER A 627 -46.91 -7.59 7.11
N GLY A 628 -47.68 -6.97 6.24
CA GLY A 628 -47.46 -5.57 5.94
C GLY A 628 -48.32 -4.98 4.85
N ILE A 629 -48.14 -3.68 4.66
CA ILE A 629 -48.65 -2.93 3.51
C ILE A 629 -47.44 -2.57 2.67
N PHE A 630 -47.34 -3.18 1.48
CA PHE A 630 -46.14 -3.11 0.64
C PHE A 630 -46.28 -2.17 -0.57
N SER A 631 -47.44 -1.51 -0.72
CA SER A 631 -47.72 -0.56 -1.80
C SER A 631 -48.14 0.79 -1.23
N GLY A 632 -47.41 1.84 -1.60
CA GLY A 632 -47.74 3.22 -1.25
C GLY A 632 -49.06 3.69 -1.86
N THR A 633 -49.35 3.28 -3.10
CA THR A 633 -50.60 3.59 -3.82
C THR A 633 -51.80 2.99 -3.10
N LEU A 634 -51.76 1.69 -2.77
CA LEU A 634 -52.84 1.01 -2.06
C LEU A 634 -52.96 1.50 -0.62
N SER A 635 -51.83 1.82 0.02
CA SER A 635 -51.78 2.49 1.33
C SER A 635 -52.56 3.81 1.31
N TRP A 636 -52.34 4.66 0.30
CA TRP A 636 -53.07 5.91 0.12
C TRP A 636 -54.57 5.66 -0.10
N LEU A 637 -54.94 4.79 -1.04
CA LEU A 637 -56.34 4.51 -1.39
C LEU A 637 -57.15 4.05 -0.16
N PHE A 638 -56.65 3.07 0.59
CA PHE A 638 -57.36 2.53 1.77
C PHE A 638 -57.31 3.45 3.00
N LEU A 639 -56.43 4.46 3.02
CA LEU A 639 -56.46 5.52 4.03
C LEU A 639 -57.44 6.65 3.68
N GLN A 640 -57.65 6.94 2.39
CA GLN A 640 -58.61 7.95 1.95
C GLN A 640 -60.04 7.39 1.81
N PHE A 641 -60.21 6.08 1.61
CA PHE A 641 -61.51 5.49 1.40
C PHE A 641 -62.38 5.47 2.66
N ASP A 642 -63.37 6.36 2.71
CA ASP A 642 -64.38 6.46 3.77
C ASP A 642 -65.81 6.20 3.27
N GLY A 643 -65.97 5.80 2.00
CA GLY A 643 -67.25 5.51 1.36
C GLY A 643 -68.06 6.74 0.96
N THR A 644 -67.54 7.96 1.13
CA THR A 644 -68.22 9.19 0.66
C THR A 644 -68.08 9.41 -0.84
N VAL A 645 -67.00 8.89 -1.42
CA VAL A 645 -66.71 8.89 -2.86
C VAL A 645 -66.55 7.44 -3.36
N PRO A 646 -66.96 7.13 -4.61
CA PRO A 646 -66.67 5.85 -5.25
C PRO A 646 -65.19 5.50 -5.18
N PHE A 647 -64.86 4.21 -4.99
CA PHE A 647 -63.47 3.76 -4.89
C PHE A 647 -62.69 4.01 -6.19
N THR A 648 -63.36 3.88 -7.33
CA THR A 648 -62.78 4.14 -8.67
C THR A 648 -62.48 5.62 -8.90
N ASP A 649 -63.27 6.55 -8.35
CA ASP A 649 -62.94 7.98 -8.38
C ASP A 649 -61.70 8.30 -7.53
N LEU A 650 -61.48 7.58 -6.42
CA LEU A 650 -60.23 7.69 -5.66
C LEU A 650 -59.03 7.14 -6.43
N VAL A 651 -59.22 6.07 -7.21
CA VAL A 651 -58.18 5.55 -8.10
C VAL A 651 -57.83 6.58 -9.19
N ASP A 652 -58.82 7.23 -9.80
CA ASP A 652 -58.60 8.31 -10.77
C ASP A 652 -57.85 9.49 -10.13
N GLN A 653 -58.24 9.91 -8.92
CA GLN A 653 -57.52 10.94 -8.17
C GLN A 653 -56.06 10.57 -7.91
N ALA A 654 -55.79 9.31 -7.51
CA ALA A 654 -54.42 8.84 -7.30
C ALA A 654 -53.62 8.84 -8.62
N TRP A 655 -54.24 8.45 -9.73
CA TRP A 655 -53.63 8.45 -11.07
C TRP A 655 -53.29 9.87 -11.54
N GLN A 656 -54.22 10.82 -11.39
CA GLN A 656 -54.00 12.23 -11.72
C GLN A 656 -52.92 12.90 -10.85
N GLN A 657 -52.77 12.46 -9.59
CA GLN A 657 -51.70 12.91 -8.70
C GLN A 657 -50.35 12.24 -8.98
N GLY A 658 -50.29 11.29 -9.93
CA GLY A 658 -49.08 10.54 -10.27
C GLY A 658 -48.63 9.57 -9.17
N LEU A 659 -49.56 9.12 -8.32
CA LEU A 659 -49.28 8.15 -7.26
C LEU A 659 -49.27 6.71 -7.77
N THR A 660 -49.96 6.42 -8.88
CA THR A 660 -50.01 5.10 -9.50
C THR A 660 -48.97 4.97 -10.61
N GLU A 661 -48.76 3.75 -11.09
CA GLU A 661 -48.14 3.51 -12.39
C GLU A 661 -48.96 4.14 -13.55
N PRO A 662 -48.38 4.31 -14.76
CA PRO A 662 -49.11 4.87 -15.91
C PRO A 662 -50.43 4.15 -16.22
N ASP A 663 -50.49 2.84 -15.91
CA ASP A 663 -51.71 2.06 -15.88
C ASP A 663 -52.04 1.67 -14.41
N PRO A 664 -53.09 2.23 -13.80
CA PRO A 664 -53.42 2.00 -12.39
C PRO A 664 -53.77 0.54 -12.07
N ARG A 665 -54.13 -0.27 -13.08
CA ARG A 665 -54.40 -1.70 -12.92
C ARG A 665 -53.17 -2.47 -12.45
N VAL A 666 -51.97 -1.99 -12.76
CA VAL A 666 -50.71 -2.61 -12.34
C VAL A 666 -50.61 -2.62 -10.81
N ASP A 667 -50.91 -1.51 -10.15
CA ASP A 667 -50.95 -1.40 -8.68
C ASP A 667 -52.11 -2.22 -8.08
N LEU A 668 -53.30 -2.10 -8.67
CA LEU A 668 -54.53 -2.75 -8.19
C LEU A 668 -54.54 -4.28 -8.34
N SER A 669 -53.73 -4.83 -9.25
CA SER A 669 -53.62 -6.27 -9.48
C SER A 669 -53.05 -7.05 -8.28
N GLY A 670 -52.33 -6.38 -7.37
CA GLY A 670 -51.62 -7.02 -6.26
C GLY A 670 -50.35 -7.78 -6.65
N LYS A 671 -49.99 -7.84 -7.95
CA LYS A 671 -48.81 -8.61 -8.43
C LYS A 671 -47.48 -8.07 -7.90
N ASP A 672 -47.31 -6.76 -7.78
CA ASP A 672 -46.09 -6.17 -7.19
C ASP A 672 -45.96 -6.49 -5.69
N VAL A 673 -47.09 -6.42 -4.96
CA VAL A 673 -47.17 -6.77 -3.54
C VAL A 673 -46.84 -8.25 -3.34
N MET A 674 -47.35 -9.12 -4.21
CA MET A 674 -47.03 -10.55 -4.24
C MET A 674 -45.52 -10.78 -4.44
N ARG A 675 -44.88 -10.15 -5.45
CA ARG A 675 -43.43 -10.30 -5.68
C ARG A 675 -42.62 -9.89 -4.45
N LYS A 676 -42.97 -8.77 -3.82
CA LYS A 676 -42.33 -8.32 -2.57
C LYS A 676 -42.50 -9.32 -1.42
N LEU A 677 -43.68 -9.93 -1.30
CA LEU A 677 -43.95 -10.96 -0.29
C LEU A 677 -43.13 -12.22 -0.53
N VAL A 678 -43.03 -12.69 -1.78
CA VAL A 678 -42.22 -13.86 -2.15
C VAL A 678 -40.75 -13.62 -1.82
N ILE A 679 -40.19 -12.46 -2.19
CA ILE A 679 -38.80 -12.10 -1.88
C ILE A 679 -38.55 -12.14 -0.37
N LEU A 680 -39.45 -11.53 0.44
CA LEU A 680 -39.29 -11.52 1.90
C LEU A 680 -39.47 -12.89 2.55
N ALA A 681 -40.39 -13.71 2.06
CA ALA A 681 -40.59 -15.06 2.56
C ALA A 681 -39.36 -15.94 2.28
N ARG A 682 -38.76 -15.81 1.10
CA ARG A 682 -37.50 -16.48 0.75
C ARG A 682 -36.33 -15.98 1.59
N GLU A 683 -36.24 -14.67 1.79
CA GLU A 683 -35.27 -14.08 2.71
C GLU A 683 -35.45 -14.59 4.14
N ALA A 684 -36.70 -14.87 4.53
CA ALA A 684 -37.05 -15.44 5.82
C ALA A 684 -36.72 -16.95 5.95
N GLY A 685 -36.10 -17.56 4.94
CA GLY A 685 -35.70 -18.96 4.93
C GLY A 685 -36.77 -19.93 4.42
N TYR A 686 -37.85 -19.44 3.79
CA TYR A 686 -38.96 -20.26 3.31
C TYR A 686 -38.95 -20.38 1.78
N ASP A 687 -39.00 -21.61 1.28
CA ASP A 687 -39.19 -21.88 -0.14
C ASP A 687 -40.68 -21.73 -0.50
N ILE A 688 -41.02 -20.66 -1.20
CA ILE A 688 -42.37 -20.36 -1.68
C ILE A 688 -42.34 -20.00 -3.17
N GLU A 689 -43.27 -20.57 -3.91
CA GLU A 689 -43.48 -20.26 -5.33
C GLU A 689 -44.49 -19.11 -5.49
N PRO A 690 -44.34 -18.24 -6.51
CA PRO A 690 -45.26 -17.12 -6.73
C PRO A 690 -46.73 -17.52 -6.89
N ASP A 691 -47.01 -18.69 -7.48
CA ASP A 691 -48.36 -19.21 -7.70
C ASP A 691 -49.02 -19.77 -6.42
N GLN A 692 -48.23 -20.02 -5.36
CA GLN A 692 -48.72 -20.41 -4.04
C GLN A 692 -49.28 -19.23 -3.24
N VAL A 693 -49.00 -17.99 -3.66
CA VAL A 693 -49.54 -16.79 -3.03
C VAL A 693 -50.96 -16.55 -3.52
N ARG A 694 -51.94 -16.60 -2.61
CA ARG A 694 -53.32 -16.23 -2.95
C ARG A 694 -53.42 -14.71 -3.08
N VAL A 695 -53.46 -14.22 -4.31
CA VAL A 695 -53.63 -12.78 -4.61
C VAL A 695 -55.08 -12.45 -4.90
N GLU A 696 -55.63 -11.49 -4.17
CA GLU A 696 -56.91 -10.86 -4.45
C GLU A 696 -56.68 -9.59 -5.29
N SER A 697 -56.92 -9.69 -6.59
CA SER A 697 -56.91 -8.54 -7.49
C SER A 697 -58.09 -7.61 -7.21
N LEU A 698 -57.85 -6.30 -7.17
CA LEU A 698 -58.90 -5.28 -7.15
C LEU A 698 -59.38 -4.92 -8.56
N VAL A 699 -58.73 -5.44 -9.61
CA VAL A 699 -59.17 -5.26 -11.00
C VAL A 699 -60.22 -6.32 -11.32
N PRO A 700 -61.47 -5.94 -11.68
CA PRO A 700 -62.47 -6.91 -12.10
C PRO A 700 -61.99 -7.71 -13.32
N ALA A 701 -62.30 -9.02 -13.37
CA ALA A 701 -61.79 -9.92 -14.42
C ALA A 701 -62.10 -9.46 -15.86
N HIS A 702 -63.25 -8.79 -16.06
CA HIS A 702 -63.66 -8.24 -17.35
C HIS A 702 -62.95 -6.93 -17.73
N CYS A 703 -62.17 -6.34 -16.81
CA CYS A 703 -61.41 -5.09 -16.99
C CYS A 703 -59.88 -5.30 -17.00
N GLU A 704 -59.40 -6.55 -16.95
CA GLU A 704 -57.97 -6.87 -17.03
C GLU A 704 -57.36 -6.52 -18.40
N GLY A 705 -58.18 -6.53 -19.46
CA GLY A 705 -57.82 -6.08 -20.81
C GLY A 705 -58.53 -4.77 -21.20
N GLY A 706 -58.20 -4.22 -22.37
CA GLY A 706 -58.81 -3.00 -22.89
C GLY A 706 -58.12 -1.69 -22.45
N SER A 707 -58.68 -0.56 -22.82
CA SER A 707 -58.17 0.79 -22.48
C SER A 707 -58.38 1.13 -21.00
N ILE A 708 -57.65 2.13 -20.52
CA ILE A 708 -57.83 2.68 -19.16
C ILE A 708 -59.25 3.26 -19.00
N ASP A 709 -59.78 3.93 -20.04
CA ASP A 709 -61.15 4.47 -20.02
C ASP A 709 -62.18 3.36 -19.80
N HIS A 710 -62.01 2.20 -20.45
CA HIS A 710 -62.90 1.05 -20.25
C HIS A 710 -62.89 0.53 -18.81
N PHE A 711 -61.75 0.59 -18.12
CA PHE A 711 -61.64 0.21 -16.71
C PHE A 711 -62.44 1.16 -15.80
N PHE A 712 -62.35 2.48 -16.04
CA PHE A 712 -63.12 3.46 -15.27
C PHE A 712 -64.62 3.41 -15.60
N GLU A 713 -65.00 3.19 -16.85
CA GLU A 713 -66.41 3.05 -17.28
C GLU A 713 -67.12 1.80 -16.71
N ASN A 714 -66.37 0.74 -16.39
CA ASN A 714 -66.91 -0.53 -15.85
C ASN A 714 -66.53 -0.76 -14.38
N GLY A 715 -66.29 0.33 -13.64
CA GLY A 715 -65.81 0.33 -12.26
C GLY A 715 -66.88 0.01 -11.18
N ASP A 716 -68.16 -0.03 -11.54
CA ASP A 716 -69.27 -0.11 -10.56
C ASP A 716 -69.22 -1.35 -9.67
N ALA A 717 -68.85 -2.50 -10.25
CA ALA A 717 -68.72 -3.74 -9.48
C ALA A 717 -67.67 -3.63 -8.36
N LEU A 718 -66.57 -2.92 -8.61
CA LEU A 718 -65.52 -2.66 -7.62
C LEU A 718 -66.02 -1.69 -6.55
N ASN A 719 -66.75 -0.64 -6.95
CA ASN A 719 -67.34 0.33 -6.03
C ASN A 719 -68.29 -0.35 -5.03
N GLU A 720 -69.25 -1.15 -5.52
CA GLU A 720 -70.20 -1.88 -4.68
C GLU A 720 -69.50 -2.84 -3.72
N GLN A 721 -68.52 -3.60 -4.21
CA GLN A 721 -67.75 -4.54 -3.40
C GLN A 721 -66.98 -3.83 -2.27
N MET A 722 -66.38 -2.67 -2.54
CA MET A 722 -65.61 -1.92 -1.55
C MET A 722 -66.51 -1.28 -0.49
N VAL A 723 -67.66 -0.73 -0.87
CA VAL A 723 -68.65 -0.18 0.09
C VAL A 723 -69.17 -1.27 1.02
N GLN A 724 -69.58 -2.43 0.49
CA GLN A 724 -70.05 -3.55 1.31
C GLN A 724 -68.99 -4.01 2.34
N ARG A 725 -67.71 -4.05 1.93
CA ARG A 725 -66.62 -4.41 2.83
C ARG A 725 -66.36 -3.34 3.88
N LEU A 726 -66.51 -2.08 3.53
CA LEU A 726 -66.31 -0.96 4.45
C LEU A 726 -67.39 -0.94 5.53
N GLU A 727 -68.64 -1.16 5.15
CA GLU A 727 -69.77 -1.27 6.07
C GLU A 727 -69.58 -2.46 7.03
N ALA A 728 -69.25 -3.65 6.50
CA ALA A 728 -68.97 -4.83 7.33
C ALA A 728 -67.79 -4.62 8.30
N ALA A 729 -66.74 -3.91 7.87
CA ALA A 729 -65.62 -3.56 8.75
C ALA A 729 -66.04 -2.56 9.85
N ARG A 730 -66.84 -1.55 9.51
CA ARG A 730 -67.35 -0.53 10.45
C ARG A 730 -68.25 -1.11 11.52
N GLU A 731 -69.12 -2.07 11.18
CA GLU A 731 -69.96 -2.78 12.15
C GLU A 731 -69.15 -3.47 13.26
N LEU A 732 -67.92 -3.90 12.92
CA LEU A 732 -67.00 -4.57 13.83
C LEU A 732 -65.96 -3.61 14.46
N GLY A 733 -66.05 -2.31 14.18
CA GLY A 733 -65.05 -1.32 14.63
C GLY A 733 -63.66 -1.49 14.02
N LEU A 734 -63.57 -2.08 12.81
CA LEU A 734 -62.34 -2.36 12.08
C LEU A 734 -62.15 -1.37 10.92
N VAL A 735 -60.92 -1.31 10.38
CA VAL A 735 -60.56 -0.52 9.19
C VAL A 735 -60.02 -1.42 8.09
N LEU A 736 -60.33 -1.08 6.83
CA LEU A 736 -59.85 -1.84 5.67
C LEU A 736 -58.41 -1.48 5.33
N ARG A 737 -57.58 -2.49 5.05
CA ARG A 737 -56.21 -2.35 4.55
C ARG A 737 -55.94 -3.39 3.49
N TYR A 738 -55.10 -3.05 2.51
CA TYR A 738 -54.58 -4.04 1.57
C TYR A 738 -53.30 -4.66 2.14
N VAL A 739 -53.40 -5.89 2.64
CA VAL A 739 -52.38 -6.55 3.47
C VAL A 739 -51.76 -7.70 2.70
N ALA A 740 -50.43 -7.77 2.76
CA ALA A 740 -49.66 -8.97 2.45
C ALA A 740 -49.38 -9.72 3.75
N ARG A 741 -49.60 -11.04 3.78
CA ARG A 741 -49.27 -11.88 4.92
C ARG A 741 -48.68 -13.21 4.48
N PHE A 742 -47.61 -13.59 5.15
CA PHE A 742 -46.95 -14.88 5.08
C PHE A 742 -46.85 -15.48 6.50
N ASP A 743 -47.07 -16.78 6.64
CA ASP A 743 -46.84 -17.52 7.88
C ASP A 743 -45.92 -18.74 7.67
N ALA A 744 -45.27 -19.18 8.75
CA ALA A 744 -44.35 -20.31 8.76
C ALA A 744 -44.95 -21.66 8.32
N ASN A 745 -46.28 -21.77 8.20
CA ASN A 745 -46.94 -22.97 7.67
C ASN A 745 -47.06 -22.92 6.12
N GLY A 746 -46.44 -21.93 5.48
CA GLY A 746 -46.44 -21.76 4.03
C GLY A 746 -47.69 -21.07 3.48
N LYS A 747 -48.55 -20.49 4.34
CA LYS A 747 -49.72 -19.75 3.85
C LYS A 747 -49.33 -18.31 3.50
N ALA A 748 -49.42 -17.97 2.22
CA ALA A 748 -49.23 -16.61 1.74
C ALA A 748 -50.51 -16.06 1.09
N ARG A 749 -50.85 -14.82 1.44
CA ARG A 749 -51.99 -14.12 0.85
C ARG A 749 -51.74 -12.63 0.71
N VAL A 750 -52.35 -12.04 -0.30
CA VAL A 750 -52.35 -10.61 -0.58
C VAL A 750 -53.78 -10.20 -0.88
N GLY A 751 -54.34 -9.26 -0.14
CA GLY A 751 -55.73 -8.84 -0.36
C GLY A 751 -56.25 -7.85 0.67
N VAL A 752 -57.54 -7.53 0.58
CA VAL A 752 -58.19 -6.60 1.52
C VAL A 752 -58.52 -7.32 2.82
N GLU A 753 -58.00 -6.81 3.94
CA GLU A 753 -58.27 -7.30 5.28
C GLU A 753 -58.87 -6.18 6.15
N ALA A 754 -59.80 -6.55 7.03
CA ALA A 754 -60.29 -5.69 8.09
C ALA A 754 -59.40 -5.87 9.33
N VAL A 755 -58.72 -4.82 9.77
CA VAL A 755 -57.79 -4.82 10.91
C VAL A 755 -58.26 -3.86 12.00
N ARG A 756 -57.85 -4.10 13.25
CA ARG A 756 -58.15 -3.18 14.36
C ARG A 756 -57.41 -1.85 14.17
N PRO A 757 -58.01 -0.70 14.56
CA PRO A 757 -57.34 0.60 14.46
C PRO A 757 -55.99 0.68 15.18
N GLU A 758 -55.80 -0.08 16.26
CA GLU A 758 -54.56 -0.14 17.04
C GLU A 758 -53.53 -1.11 16.45
N HIS A 759 -53.89 -1.90 15.43
CA HIS A 759 -52.96 -2.83 14.80
C HIS A 759 -51.81 -2.03 14.14
N PRO A 760 -50.55 -2.52 14.18
CA PRO A 760 -49.43 -1.88 13.48
C PRO A 760 -49.65 -1.60 11.99
N LEU A 761 -50.61 -2.29 11.37
CA LEU A 761 -50.95 -2.16 9.95
C LEU A 761 -52.06 -1.14 9.71
N ALA A 762 -52.64 -0.56 10.75
CA ALA A 762 -53.67 0.48 10.66
C ALA A 762 -53.07 1.89 10.90
N ALA A 763 -52.02 1.98 11.72
CA ALA A 763 -51.34 3.22 12.11
C ALA A 763 -50.23 3.65 11.13
N LEU A 764 -50.62 4.10 9.93
CA LEU A 764 -49.71 4.58 8.87
C LEU A 764 -50.13 5.95 8.32
N LEU A 765 -49.16 6.67 7.74
CA LEU A 765 -49.41 7.87 6.94
C LEU A 765 -49.69 7.45 5.49
N PRO A 766 -50.42 8.28 4.72
CA PRO A 766 -50.63 8.03 3.30
C PRO A 766 -49.30 7.81 2.57
N CYS A 767 -49.25 6.82 1.68
CA CYS A 767 -48.08 6.40 0.91
C CYS A 767 -46.94 5.71 1.69
N ASP A 768 -47.07 5.47 3.00
CA ASP A 768 -46.09 4.67 3.75
C ASP A 768 -46.26 3.17 3.45
N ASN A 769 -45.12 2.46 3.46
CA ASN A 769 -45.07 1.01 3.65
C ASN A 769 -44.85 0.71 5.13
N VAL A 770 -45.43 -0.41 5.58
CA VAL A 770 -45.19 -0.95 6.93
C VAL A 770 -45.00 -2.45 6.86
N PHE A 771 -43.99 -2.94 7.58
CA PHE A 771 -43.63 -4.34 7.69
C PHE A 771 -43.64 -4.71 9.17
N ALA A 772 -44.35 -5.78 9.52
CA ALA A 772 -44.38 -6.37 10.84
C ALA A 772 -43.79 -7.78 10.75
N ILE A 773 -42.68 -7.98 11.45
CA ILE A 773 -41.97 -9.25 11.54
C ILE A 773 -42.27 -9.87 12.90
N GLU A 774 -42.92 -11.02 12.89
CA GLU A 774 -43.07 -11.87 14.07
C GLU A 774 -42.01 -12.96 14.00
N SER A 775 -41.20 -13.12 15.04
CA SER A 775 -40.17 -14.15 15.14
C SER A 775 -40.21 -14.81 16.51
N ARG A 776 -39.29 -15.74 16.81
CA ARG A 776 -39.18 -16.30 18.18
C ARG A 776 -38.80 -15.22 19.19
N TRP A 777 -37.96 -14.26 18.80
CA TRP A 777 -37.58 -13.15 19.67
C TRP A 777 -38.66 -12.05 19.73
N TYR A 778 -39.35 -11.80 18.62
CA TYR A 778 -40.40 -10.77 18.49
C TYR A 778 -41.81 -11.39 18.45
N ARG A 779 -42.09 -12.35 19.34
CA ARG A 779 -43.35 -13.11 19.34
C ARG A 779 -44.54 -12.31 19.89
N ASP A 780 -44.36 -11.68 21.04
CA ASP A 780 -45.44 -10.96 21.74
C ASP A 780 -45.55 -9.50 21.30
N ASN A 781 -44.47 -8.96 20.73
CA ASN A 781 -44.41 -7.61 20.17
C ASN A 781 -43.61 -7.65 18.85
N PRO A 782 -44.28 -7.63 17.69
CA PRO A 782 -43.61 -7.75 16.39
C PRO A 782 -42.65 -6.59 16.14
N LEU A 783 -41.56 -6.86 15.43
CA LEU A 783 -40.65 -5.83 14.96
C LEU A 783 -41.32 -5.09 13.80
N VAL A 784 -41.61 -3.80 13.99
CA VAL A 784 -42.29 -2.97 13.00
C VAL A 784 -41.30 -2.02 12.33
N ILE A 785 -41.17 -2.12 11.01
CA ILE A 785 -40.39 -1.21 10.18
C ILE A 785 -41.36 -0.43 9.29
N ARG A 786 -41.28 0.90 9.33
CA ARG A 786 -42.19 1.79 8.61
C ARG A 786 -41.44 2.97 8.02
N GLY A 787 -41.90 3.41 6.84
CA GLY A 787 -41.48 4.64 6.20
C GLY A 787 -42.04 4.77 4.79
N PRO A 788 -41.55 5.74 4.00
CA PRO A 788 -42.08 6.04 2.68
C PRO A 788 -42.07 4.80 1.76
N GLY A 789 -43.22 4.48 1.18
CA GLY A 789 -43.39 3.26 0.39
C GLY A 789 -42.89 3.34 -1.05
N ALA A 790 -42.61 4.54 -1.51
CA ALA A 790 -42.00 4.87 -2.79
C ALA A 790 -41.15 6.15 -2.64
N GLY A 791 -40.16 6.33 -3.50
CA GLY A 791 -39.34 7.54 -3.52
C GLY A 791 -37.97 7.29 -4.12
N ARG A 792 -37.65 8.03 -5.18
CA ARG A 792 -36.38 7.88 -5.91
C ARG A 792 -35.15 8.09 -5.02
N ASP A 793 -35.22 9.01 -4.06
CA ASP A 793 -34.08 9.34 -3.18
C ASP A 793 -33.83 8.23 -2.15
N VAL A 794 -34.89 7.65 -1.58
CA VAL A 794 -34.76 6.55 -0.60
C VAL A 794 -34.32 5.25 -1.26
N THR A 795 -34.78 4.95 -2.48
CA THR A 795 -34.34 3.76 -3.24
C THR A 795 -32.89 3.90 -3.72
N ALA A 796 -32.48 5.07 -4.22
CA ALA A 796 -31.08 5.35 -4.53
C ALA A 796 -30.19 5.22 -3.28
N GLY A 797 -30.70 5.66 -2.12
CA GLY A 797 -30.05 5.45 -0.82
C GLY A 797 -29.87 3.98 -0.45
N ALA A 798 -30.84 3.10 -0.73
CA ALA A 798 -30.70 1.66 -0.51
C ALA A 798 -29.60 1.03 -1.39
N ILE A 799 -29.49 1.42 -2.65
CA ILE A 799 -28.38 0.97 -3.53
C ILE A 799 -27.04 1.42 -2.95
N GLN A 800 -26.94 2.67 -2.49
CA GLN A 800 -25.74 3.18 -1.83
C GLN A 800 -25.41 2.43 -0.53
N SER A 801 -26.44 2.03 0.23
CA SER A 801 -26.29 1.20 1.43
C SER A 801 -25.75 -0.19 1.10
N ASP A 802 -26.22 -0.81 0.03
CA ASP A 802 -25.70 -2.11 -0.42
C ASP A 802 -24.26 -2.01 -0.93
N ILE A 803 -23.86 -0.90 -1.57
CA ILE A 803 -22.43 -0.65 -1.91
C ILE A 803 -21.57 -0.60 -0.66
N ASN A 804 -22.04 0.08 0.40
CA ASN A 804 -21.33 0.12 1.68
C ASN A 804 -21.21 -1.26 2.32
N ARG A 805 -22.28 -2.05 2.27
CA ARG A 805 -22.28 -3.41 2.80
C ARG A 805 -21.32 -4.30 2.00
N LEU A 806 -21.35 -4.22 0.67
CA LEU A 806 -20.44 -4.95 -0.19
C LEU A 806 -18.98 -4.64 0.16
N ALA A 807 -18.66 -3.36 0.40
CA ALA A 807 -17.32 -2.95 0.82
C ALA A 807 -16.85 -3.58 2.15
N GLN A 808 -17.77 -4.00 3.02
CA GLN A 808 -17.43 -4.71 4.27
C GLN A 808 -17.23 -6.21 4.07
N LEU A 809 -17.76 -6.76 2.97
CA LEU A 809 -17.63 -8.18 2.62
C LEU A 809 -16.34 -8.47 1.82
N LEU A 810 -15.79 -7.45 1.13
CA LEU A 810 -14.56 -7.51 0.31
C LEU A 810 -13.27 -7.19 1.10
#